data_AF-A0AA35L632-F1
#
_entry.id   AF-A0AA35L632-F1
#
_cell.length_a   1.000
_cell.length_b   1.000
_cell.length_c   1.000
_cell.angle_alpha   90.00
_cell.angle_beta   90.00
_cell.angle_gamma   90.00
#
_symmetry.space_group_name_H-M   'P 1'
#
loop_
_entity.id
_entity.type
_entity.pdbx_description
1 polymer ?
#
loop_
_entity_poly.entity_id
_entity_poly.type
_entity_poly.pdbx_seq_one_letter_code
_entity_poly.pdbx_strand_id
1 'polypeptide(L)'
;MERLVKPIFVVGVAMISFVGIWRKAVYIKGTVSPEIVQVGQDVILCCQVGGCTSSRLQVHLYKWEGSKNQTLYIHNSTEQQYSVQESVQENNTHKGYYENGFLEVTLLQVQLANGGQYVCSMMCDDVYKEDIVEVTVEGLISVTVGDVAILPCQMIETYYPSHLELQWRRRRPGKSKNIYSYQLYWDTCPSVCYGDKFNARCPYSNGPKSQVWLRKKYKLKAEVLKHNNLGGGNISLKLNNIQKEDAGRYECSVNSNLRRKVVIYKLDVRGVSIVGNVNPKIGRIGQDVILHCQVRGCKSSRVQVQLYKWEGSKNHTLYTHNSTKQHRAEEKSTGESDENGIHKGYYKNGLLEVTLLNVQLADSGQYVCATTCDDVYKEDIVEVTIEEVPVQSAEVWMFCGFAFLAFLFIVSWHFYRKLEELKKGNEQLKTENEKLKGEMKAKTEQYEAGKEQLEMVKEILAAHLHKADVVLDPRTAHPKLKVSEDGKSVWNTGNVSKVSDWEERFDSRTFILAKHGFSEDKHYWEVEIGQKKTWDLGVASANASRKGEITLSPENGYWVIGCDDGKDYWARTEQWTRLKVNGKLTKLGIFLDKSAGSLSFYDVCSHRKLHTYKTLGVGELYPFFYIGSVTEQPLKIV
;
A
#
# COMPACT_ATOMS: atom_id res chain seq x y z
N MET A 1 -45.11 60.79 -25.74
CA MET A 1 -46.54 60.49 -25.98
C MET A 1 -46.62 59.02 -26.35
N GLU A 2 -46.70 58.15 -25.34
CA GLU A 2 -47.95 57.70 -24.70
C GLU A 2 -48.73 56.68 -25.55
N ARG A 3 -48.60 55.43 -25.12
CA ARG A 3 -49.64 54.39 -24.91
C ARG A 3 -50.96 54.53 -25.71
N LEU A 4 -51.41 53.43 -26.34
CA LEU A 4 -52.38 52.45 -25.82
C LEU A 4 -52.98 51.59 -26.96
N VAL A 5 -52.97 50.26 -26.75
CA VAL A 5 -54.10 49.31 -26.94
C VAL A 5 -54.45 48.75 -28.34
N LYS A 6 -54.40 47.41 -28.42
CA LYS A 6 -54.93 46.48 -29.46
C LYS A 6 -56.46 46.30 -29.35
N PRO A 7 -57.14 45.72 -30.37
CA PRO A 7 -57.57 44.29 -30.25
C PRO A 7 -57.45 43.50 -31.59
N ILE A 8 -56.89 42.29 -31.65
CA ILE A 8 -57.46 40.92 -31.47
C ILE A 8 -58.63 40.57 -32.45
N PHE A 9 -58.43 39.59 -33.34
CA PHE A 9 -59.12 38.28 -33.49
C PHE A 9 -58.64 37.57 -34.80
N VAL A 10 -57.85 36.48 -34.76
CA VAL A 10 -58.23 35.02 -34.83
C VAL A 10 -58.33 34.54 -36.31
N VAL A 11 -57.78 33.42 -36.83
CA VAL A 11 -57.49 32.04 -36.39
C VAL A 11 -56.27 31.50 -37.16
N GLY A 12 -55.47 30.59 -36.55
CA GLY A 12 -54.56 29.71 -37.29
C GLY A 12 -53.72 28.83 -36.36
N VAL A 13 -54.25 27.66 -36.01
CA VAL A 13 -53.80 26.73 -34.96
C VAL A 13 -52.52 25.96 -35.34
N ALA A 14 -51.57 25.86 -34.41
CA ALA A 14 -50.81 24.64 -34.14
C ALA A 14 -50.27 24.66 -32.70
N MET A 15 -50.95 23.93 -31.81
CA MET A 15 -50.43 23.62 -30.48
C MET A 15 -49.22 22.69 -30.60
N ILE A 16 -48.06 23.15 -30.15
CA ILE A 16 -46.97 22.27 -29.71
C ILE A 16 -46.81 22.52 -28.21
N SER A 17 -47.32 21.58 -27.43
CA SER A 17 -47.16 21.50 -25.99
C SER A 17 -45.69 21.28 -25.63
N PHE A 18 -44.99 22.35 -25.22
CA PHE A 18 -43.74 22.23 -24.47
C PHE A 18 -44.07 21.84 -23.03
N VAL A 19 -44.25 20.55 -22.78
CA VAL A 19 -44.05 19.99 -21.44
C VAL A 19 -42.54 19.97 -21.21
N GLY A 20 -42.00 21.06 -20.69
CA GLY A 20 -40.64 21.10 -20.15
C GLY A 20 -40.56 20.17 -18.96
N ILE A 21 -40.16 18.92 -19.19
CA ILE A 21 -39.78 17.98 -18.13
C ILE A 21 -38.53 18.56 -17.47
N TRP A 22 -38.70 19.16 -16.30
CA TRP A 22 -37.59 19.46 -15.40
C TRP A 22 -36.94 18.13 -15.00
N ARG A 23 -35.90 17.70 -15.72
CA ARG A 23 -35.04 16.61 -15.25
C ARG A 23 -34.38 17.10 -13.95
N LYS A 24 -34.62 16.42 -12.82
CA LYS A 24 -33.94 16.72 -11.56
C LYS A 24 -32.43 16.69 -11.82
N ALA A 25 -31.72 17.72 -11.38
CA ALA A 25 -30.27 17.76 -11.52
C ALA A 25 -29.64 16.58 -10.78
N VAL A 26 -28.78 15.82 -11.46
CA VAL A 26 -28.06 14.69 -10.88
C VAL A 26 -27.02 15.23 -9.90
N TYR A 27 -26.97 14.68 -8.69
CA TYR A 27 -25.99 15.04 -7.67
C TYR A 27 -25.50 13.82 -6.88
N ILE A 28 -24.31 13.94 -6.32
CA ILE A 28 -23.76 13.03 -5.32
C ILE A 28 -23.34 13.86 -4.11
N LYS A 29 -23.56 13.33 -2.91
CA LYS A 29 -23.17 13.95 -1.65
C LYS A 29 -22.52 12.93 -0.74
N GLY A 30 -21.28 13.18 -0.35
CA GLY A 30 -20.53 12.37 0.58
C GLY A 30 -20.72 12.84 2.02
N THR A 31 -20.77 11.91 2.96
CA THR A 31 -20.81 12.17 4.40
C THR A 31 -19.98 11.15 5.16
N VAL A 32 -19.51 11.52 6.36
CA VAL A 32 -18.75 10.66 7.27
C VAL A 32 -19.39 10.69 8.65
N SER A 33 -19.48 9.53 9.30
CA SER A 33 -19.97 9.39 10.67
C SER A 33 -19.16 8.35 11.45
N PRO A 34 -18.60 8.69 12.62
CA PRO A 34 -18.53 10.03 13.22
C PRO A 34 -17.51 10.94 12.50
N GLU A 35 -17.62 12.27 12.68
CA GLU A 35 -16.71 13.25 12.07
C GLU A 35 -15.25 13.10 12.52
N ILE A 36 -15.03 12.70 13.78
CA ILE A 36 -13.71 12.35 14.33
C ILE A 36 -13.82 10.97 14.97
N VAL A 37 -13.04 10.02 14.47
CA VAL A 37 -13.03 8.61 14.91
C VAL A 37 -11.75 8.32 15.69
N GLN A 38 -11.83 7.56 16.79
CA GLN A 38 -10.63 7.16 17.53
C GLN A 38 -10.02 5.90 16.93
N VAL A 39 -8.69 5.76 17.08
CA VAL A 39 -8.00 4.53 16.64
C VAL A 39 -8.66 3.29 17.24
N GLY A 40 -8.95 2.30 16.40
CA GLY A 40 -9.64 1.05 16.76
C GLY A 40 -11.16 1.08 16.70
N GLN A 41 -11.79 2.24 16.45
CA GLN A 41 -13.22 2.35 16.19
C GLN A 41 -13.55 2.18 14.70
N ASP A 42 -14.83 2.01 14.40
CA ASP A 42 -15.32 1.93 13.03
C ASP A 42 -15.81 3.31 12.56
N VAL A 43 -15.72 3.58 11.25
CA VAL A 43 -16.25 4.81 10.64
C VAL A 43 -17.05 4.48 9.39
N ILE A 44 -18.17 5.17 9.22
CA ILE A 44 -19.10 4.99 8.11
C ILE A 44 -18.91 6.14 7.12
N LEU A 45 -18.68 5.77 5.86
CA LEU A 45 -18.67 6.65 4.70
C LEU A 45 -19.97 6.41 3.92
N CYS A 46 -20.74 7.46 3.68
CA CYS A 46 -21.99 7.36 2.94
C CYS A 46 -21.98 8.32 1.75
N CYS A 47 -22.21 7.80 0.54
CA CYS A 47 -22.42 8.59 -0.67
C CYS A 47 -23.91 8.50 -1.06
N GLN A 48 -24.61 9.63 -0.94
CA GLN A 48 -26.00 9.77 -1.38
C GLN A 48 -26.03 10.21 -2.84
N VAL A 49 -26.59 9.38 -3.70
CA VAL A 49 -26.84 9.64 -5.12
C VAL A 49 -28.30 10.07 -5.29
N GLY A 50 -28.51 11.16 -6.02
CA GLY A 50 -29.86 11.65 -6.32
C GLY A 50 -29.99 12.18 -7.74
N GLY A 51 -31.20 12.08 -8.29
CA GLY A 51 -31.53 12.61 -9.61
C GLY A 51 -31.14 11.72 -10.80
N CYS A 52 -30.51 10.57 -10.59
CA CYS A 52 -30.27 9.58 -11.64
C CYS A 52 -31.45 8.59 -11.74
N THR A 53 -32.09 8.50 -12.91
CA THR A 53 -33.16 7.53 -13.21
C THR A 53 -32.77 6.56 -14.34
N SER A 54 -31.50 6.57 -14.76
CA SER A 54 -30.98 5.71 -15.83
C SER A 54 -30.60 4.33 -15.30
N SER A 55 -30.71 3.32 -16.17
CA SER A 55 -30.20 1.96 -15.94
C SER A 55 -28.67 1.85 -16.10
N ARG A 56 -27.99 2.94 -16.47
CA ARG A 56 -26.52 3.05 -16.56
C ARG A 56 -25.96 3.97 -15.48
N LEU A 57 -26.09 3.54 -14.23
CA LEU A 57 -25.48 4.16 -13.07
C LEU A 57 -24.25 3.37 -12.62
N GLN A 58 -23.14 4.08 -12.45
CA GLN A 58 -21.98 3.60 -11.73
C GLN A 58 -21.70 4.52 -10.53
N VAL A 59 -21.46 3.93 -9.37
CA VAL A 59 -21.05 4.65 -8.15
C VAL A 59 -19.75 4.05 -7.67
N HIS A 60 -18.75 4.90 -7.41
CA HIS A 60 -17.42 4.47 -7.00
C HIS A 60 -16.96 5.29 -5.80
N LEU A 61 -16.65 4.59 -4.71
CA LEU A 61 -16.01 5.15 -3.53
C LEU A 61 -14.57 4.63 -3.44
N TYR A 62 -13.63 5.56 -3.32
CA TYR A 62 -12.21 5.24 -3.18
C TYR A 62 -11.50 6.23 -2.26
N LYS A 63 -10.43 5.76 -1.64
CA LYS A 63 -9.48 6.62 -0.92
C LYS A 63 -8.51 7.23 -1.92
N TRP A 64 -8.33 8.54 -1.84
CA TRP A 64 -7.39 9.25 -2.69
C TRP A 64 -5.98 9.19 -2.10
N GLU A 65 -5.06 8.48 -2.75
CA GLU A 65 -3.65 8.37 -2.33
C GLU A 65 -2.66 8.93 -3.37
N GLY A 66 -3.15 9.75 -4.32
CA GLY A 66 -2.30 10.45 -5.29
C GLY A 66 -2.01 9.62 -6.53
N SER A 67 -0.89 8.89 -6.57
CA SER A 67 -0.45 8.13 -7.76
C SER A 67 -1.18 6.79 -7.95
N LYS A 68 -1.85 6.29 -6.91
CA LYS A 68 -2.64 5.07 -6.95
C LYS A 68 -3.84 5.25 -6.02
N ASN A 69 -5.05 5.30 -6.56
CA ASN A 69 -6.26 5.37 -5.74
C ASN A 69 -6.59 3.97 -5.19
N GLN A 70 -6.98 3.90 -3.93
CA GLN A 70 -7.41 2.66 -3.31
C GLN A 70 -8.94 2.56 -3.40
N THR A 71 -9.43 1.75 -4.33
CA THR A 71 -10.86 1.47 -4.45
C THR A 71 -11.39 0.76 -3.21
N LEU A 72 -12.48 1.27 -2.65
CA LEU A 72 -13.22 0.63 -1.55
C LEU A 72 -14.45 -0.10 -2.06
N TYR A 73 -15.20 0.52 -2.97
CA TYR A 73 -16.45 -0.05 -3.47
C TYR A 73 -16.82 0.50 -4.83
N ILE A 74 -17.28 -0.38 -5.72
CA ILE A 74 -17.85 -0.01 -7.02
C ILE A 74 -19.23 -0.68 -7.13
N HIS A 75 -20.24 0.11 -7.50
CA HIS A 75 -21.57 -0.38 -7.86
C HIS A 75 -21.84 -0.10 -9.34
N ASN A 76 -22.28 -1.10 -10.09
CA ASN A 76 -22.71 -0.99 -11.48
C ASN A 76 -24.14 -1.53 -11.63
N SER A 77 -25.01 -0.82 -12.34
CA SER A 77 -26.43 -1.17 -12.47
C SER A 77 -26.79 -2.02 -13.71
N THR A 78 -25.83 -2.60 -14.43
CA THR A 78 -26.09 -3.30 -15.71
C THR A 78 -27.02 -4.51 -15.56
N GLU A 79 -28.03 -4.59 -16.43
CA GLU A 79 -29.04 -5.65 -16.55
C GLU A 79 -28.42 -7.06 -16.66
N GLN A 80 -28.35 -7.75 -15.53
CA GLN A 80 -28.84 -9.12 -15.33
C GLN A 80 -28.69 -9.44 -13.84
N GLN A 81 -29.61 -10.25 -13.36
CA GLN A 81 -29.92 -10.56 -11.98
C GLN A 81 -28.79 -11.33 -11.26
N TYR A 82 -27.62 -10.72 -11.12
CA TYR A 82 -26.55 -11.05 -10.18
C TYR A 82 -25.81 -9.74 -9.92
N SER A 83 -26.14 -9.06 -8.82
CA SER A 83 -25.27 -7.99 -8.30
C SER A 83 -23.93 -8.63 -7.96
N VAL A 84 -22.96 -8.51 -8.87
CA VAL A 84 -21.56 -8.78 -8.54
C VAL A 84 -21.17 -7.69 -7.55
N GLN A 85 -21.36 -7.97 -6.26
CA GLN A 85 -20.70 -7.26 -5.18
C GLN A 85 -19.21 -7.58 -5.31
N GLU A 86 -18.52 -6.91 -6.23
CA GLU A 86 -17.06 -6.81 -6.19
C GLU A 86 -16.70 -5.90 -5.02
N SER A 87 -16.91 -6.40 -3.80
CA SER A 87 -16.02 -6.01 -2.72
C SER A 87 -14.64 -6.43 -3.17
N VAL A 88 -13.74 -5.47 -3.34
CA VAL A 88 -12.30 -5.74 -3.25
C VAL A 88 -12.07 -6.18 -1.80
N GLN A 89 -12.44 -7.43 -1.50
CA GLN A 89 -12.40 -8.07 -0.19
C GLN A 89 -10.97 -8.52 0.12
N GLU A 90 -9.98 -7.75 -0.31
CA GLU A 90 -8.58 -8.16 -0.25
C GLU A 90 -8.08 -8.34 1.19
N ASN A 91 -8.78 -7.87 2.24
CA ASN A 91 -8.36 -8.06 3.64
C ASN A 91 -9.43 -7.90 4.76
N ASN A 92 -10.75 -8.00 4.51
CA ASN A 92 -11.80 -7.78 5.53
C ASN A 92 -11.73 -6.41 6.28
N THR A 93 -11.07 -5.40 5.71
CA THR A 93 -10.84 -4.09 6.36
C THR A 93 -12.04 -3.15 6.30
N HIS A 94 -13.01 -3.45 5.44
CA HIS A 94 -14.19 -2.63 5.23
C HIS A 94 -15.35 -3.49 4.72
N LYS A 95 -16.58 -3.03 4.95
CA LYS A 95 -17.82 -3.66 4.46
C LYS A 95 -18.66 -2.58 3.81
N GLY A 96 -19.24 -2.87 2.65
CA GLY A 96 -20.05 -1.90 1.94
C GLY A 96 -21.22 -2.50 1.19
N TYR A 97 -22.26 -1.70 1.01
CA TYR A 97 -23.42 -2.04 0.20
C TYR A 97 -23.97 -0.78 -0.47
N TYR A 98 -24.67 -0.98 -1.59
CA TYR A 98 -25.41 0.06 -2.26
C TYR A 98 -26.89 -0.29 -2.26
N GLU A 99 -27.72 0.56 -1.68
CA GLU A 99 -29.17 0.35 -1.61
C GLU A 99 -29.91 1.69 -1.68
N ASN A 100 -30.99 1.76 -2.46
CA ASN A 100 -31.90 2.92 -2.51
C ASN A 100 -31.22 4.29 -2.76
N GLY A 101 -30.14 4.32 -3.54
CA GLY A 101 -29.40 5.57 -3.82
C GLY A 101 -28.32 5.90 -2.80
N PHE A 102 -28.06 5.03 -1.83
CA PHE A 102 -27.03 5.22 -0.81
C PHE A 102 -25.96 4.15 -0.96
N LEU A 103 -24.73 4.58 -1.21
CA LEU A 103 -23.54 3.74 -1.05
C LEU A 103 -23.03 3.93 0.37
N GLU A 104 -23.11 2.91 1.21
CA GLU A 104 -22.58 2.93 2.56
C GLU A 104 -21.40 1.99 2.69
N VAL A 105 -20.27 2.49 3.19
CA VAL A 105 -19.05 1.71 3.44
C VAL A 105 -18.57 1.98 4.86
N THR A 106 -18.47 0.92 5.65
CA THR A 106 -17.90 0.95 7.00
C THR A 106 -16.44 0.50 6.94
N LEU A 107 -15.52 1.37 7.35
CA LEU A 107 -14.12 1.00 7.61
C LEU A 107 -14.02 0.46 9.04
N LEU A 108 -13.42 -0.72 9.20
CA LEU A 108 -13.35 -1.42 10.48
C LEU A 108 -12.01 -1.15 11.18
N GLN A 109 -12.04 -0.95 12.50
CA GLN A 109 -10.86 -0.80 13.37
C GLN A 109 -9.80 0.17 12.84
N VAL A 110 -10.22 1.41 12.57
CA VAL A 110 -9.38 2.38 11.86
C VAL A 110 -8.07 2.68 12.59
N GLN A 111 -7.02 2.85 11.80
CA GLN A 111 -5.71 3.31 12.22
C GLN A 111 -5.47 4.75 11.76
N LEU A 112 -4.44 5.40 12.29
CA LEU A 112 -4.08 6.77 11.87
C LEU A 112 -3.87 6.89 10.34
N ALA A 113 -3.38 5.83 9.70
CA ALA A 113 -3.17 5.78 8.24
C ALA A 113 -4.46 5.76 7.41
N ASN A 114 -5.61 5.43 8.03
CA ASN A 114 -6.91 5.50 7.38
C ASN A 114 -7.46 6.94 7.31
N GLY A 115 -6.85 7.90 8.02
CA GLY A 115 -7.20 9.31 7.87
C GLY A 115 -6.87 9.85 6.48
N GLY A 116 -7.70 10.74 5.96
CA GLY A 116 -7.49 11.36 4.64
C GLY A 116 -8.77 11.63 3.88
N GLN A 117 -8.62 11.90 2.58
CA GLN A 117 -9.71 12.22 1.67
C GLN A 117 -10.21 10.96 0.96
N TYR A 118 -11.54 10.82 0.97
CA TYR A 118 -12.29 9.78 0.29
C TYR A 118 -13.19 10.46 -0.75
N VAL A 119 -13.25 9.90 -1.95
CA VAL A 119 -14.00 10.48 -3.05
C VAL A 119 -15.19 9.60 -3.37
N CYS A 120 -16.37 10.19 -3.24
CA CYS A 120 -17.62 9.65 -3.75
C CYS A 120 -17.76 10.13 -5.20
N SER A 121 -17.71 9.23 -6.17
CA SER A 121 -17.92 9.57 -7.58
C SER A 121 -19.09 8.78 -8.16
N MET A 122 -19.78 9.39 -9.11
CA MET A 122 -20.81 8.71 -9.90
C MET A 122 -20.73 9.06 -11.38
N MET A 123 -21.15 8.11 -12.19
CA MET A 123 -21.40 8.26 -13.61
C MET A 123 -22.85 7.84 -13.87
N CYS A 124 -23.69 8.77 -14.30
CA CYS A 124 -25.07 8.49 -14.69
C CYS A 124 -25.20 8.78 -16.19
N ASP A 125 -25.32 7.73 -17.01
CA ASP A 125 -25.08 7.80 -18.46
C ASP A 125 -23.72 8.45 -18.76
N ASP A 126 -23.71 9.69 -19.24
CA ASP A 126 -22.52 10.47 -19.59
C ASP A 126 -22.26 11.65 -18.63
N VAL A 127 -23.00 11.71 -17.51
CA VAL A 127 -22.88 12.78 -16.51
C VAL A 127 -22.03 12.30 -15.33
N TYR A 128 -20.83 12.87 -15.22
CA TYR A 128 -19.93 12.65 -14.10
C TYR A 128 -20.14 13.68 -12.97
N LYS A 129 -20.14 13.21 -11.72
CA LYS A 129 -20.11 14.05 -10.52
C LYS A 129 -19.26 13.39 -9.44
N GLU A 130 -18.64 14.21 -8.60
CA GLU A 130 -17.90 13.76 -7.43
C GLU A 130 -18.15 14.67 -6.22
N ASP A 131 -17.94 14.12 -5.03
CA ASP A 131 -17.89 14.84 -3.76
C ASP A 131 -16.79 14.24 -2.86
N ILE A 132 -16.16 15.07 -2.04
CA ILE A 132 -14.99 14.70 -1.23
C ILE A 132 -15.35 14.70 0.25
N VAL A 133 -15.01 13.60 0.91
CA VAL A 133 -15.22 13.38 2.35
C VAL A 133 -13.88 13.25 3.05
N GLU A 134 -13.66 13.99 4.14
CA GLU A 134 -12.43 13.91 4.93
C GLU A 134 -12.64 13.08 6.21
N VAL A 135 -11.94 11.95 6.34
CA VAL A 135 -11.93 11.13 7.55
C VAL A 135 -10.80 11.60 8.46
N THR A 136 -11.14 12.04 9.67
CA THR A 136 -10.17 12.45 10.68
C THR A 136 -10.05 11.41 11.78
N VAL A 137 -8.87 10.81 11.93
CA VAL A 137 -8.58 9.82 12.98
C VAL A 137 -7.84 10.49 14.14
N GLU A 138 -8.35 10.31 15.37
CA GLU A 138 -7.76 10.81 16.61
C GLU A 138 -6.91 9.72 17.29
N GLY A 139 -5.61 10.00 17.46
CA GLY A 139 -4.71 9.20 18.30
C GLY A 139 -4.75 9.63 19.77
N LEU A 140 -4.57 8.69 20.70
CA LEU A 140 -4.46 8.97 22.14
C LEU A 140 -3.00 8.84 22.58
N ILE A 141 -2.47 9.88 23.26
CA ILE A 141 -1.15 9.85 23.88
C ILE A 141 -1.31 10.16 25.37
N SER A 142 -0.94 9.20 26.23
CA SER A 142 -1.00 9.33 27.69
C SER A 142 0.40 9.58 28.26
N VAL A 143 0.59 10.68 28.97
CA VAL A 143 1.89 11.07 29.56
C VAL A 143 1.70 11.58 30.99
N THR A 144 2.68 11.39 31.86
CA THR A 144 2.67 11.87 33.26
C THR A 144 3.19 13.30 33.38
N VAL A 145 2.78 14.02 34.42
CA VAL A 145 3.29 15.37 34.69
C VAL A 145 4.80 15.32 34.94
N GLY A 146 5.55 16.20 34.25
CA GLY A 146 7.01 16.32 34.32
C GLY A 146 7.75 15.60 33.20
N ASP A 147 7.10 14.64 32.53
CA ASP A 147 7.72 13.86 31.47
C ASP A 147 7.69 14.59 30.11
N VAL A 148 8.22 13.92 29.08
CA VAL A 148 8.27 14.40 27.70
C VAL A 148 7.20 13.68 26.88
N ALA A 149 6.39 14.42 26.13
CA ALA A 149 5.46 13.84 25.16
C ALA A 149 6.00 13.99 23.74
N ILE A 150 5.92 12.94 22.93
CA ILE A 150 6.23 13.00 21.50
C ILE A 150 4.94 12.73 20.72
N LEU A 151 4.52 13.72 19.94
CA LEU A 151 3.37 13.65 19.06
C LEU A 151 3.89 13.35 17.64
N PRO A 152 3.76 12.10 17.16
CA PRO A 152 4.33 11.72 15.87
C PRO A 152 3.63 12.44 14.73
N CYS A 153 4.39 12.87 13.72
CA CYS A 153 3.81 13.32 12.46
C CYS A 153 4.86 13.13 11.35
N GLN A 154 4.54 12.25 10.40
CA GLN A 154 5.46 11.85 9.34
C GLN A 154 4.76 11.93 7.98
N MET A 155 5.41 12.58 7.03
CA MET A 155 4.99 12.65 5.64
C MET A 155 5.53 11.41 4.91
N ILE A 156 4.62 10.66 4.29
CA ILE A 156 4.92 9.44 3.53
C ILE A 156 4.86 9.71 2.01
N GLU A 157 4.31 10.86 1.58
CA GLU A 157 4.19 11.19 0.16
C GLU A 157 5.54 11.45 -0.52
N THR A 158 5.65 10.98 -1.76
CA THR A 158 6.83 11.11 -2.63
C THR A 158 6.81 12.37 -3.50
N TYR A 159 5.69 13.12 -3.52
CA TYR A 159 5.50 14.31 -4.35
C TYR A 159 5.14 15.53 -3.49
N TYR A 160 5.98 16.56 -3.52
CA TYR A 160 5.78 17.80 -2.77
C TYR A 160 5.54 18.97 -3.74
N PRO A 161 4.42 19.70 -3.63
CA PRO A 161 4.17 20.88 -4.45
C PRO A 161 5.13 22.04 -4.12
N SER A 162 5.20 23.02 -5.02
CA SER A 162 6.08 24.20 -4.92
C SER A 162 5.84 25.06 -3.67
N HIS A 163 4.64 24.97 -3.09
CA HIS A 163 4.28 25.57 -1.81
C HIS A 163 3.72 24.51 -0.86
N LEU A 164 4.40 24.36 0.28
CA LEU A 164 3.96 23.47 1.35
C LEU A 164 4.01 24.22 2.68
N GLU A 165 2.92 24.17 3.42
CA GLU A 165 2.83 24.72 4.76
C GLU A 165 2.56 23.60 5.76
N LEU A 166 3.47 23.44 6.71
CA LEU A 166 3.40 22.46 7.80
C LEU A 166 3.08 23.20 9.09
N GLN A 167 2.00 22.80 9.77
CA GLN A 167 1.57 23.46 11.00
C GLN A 167 1.31 22.46 12.12
N TRP A 168 1.71 22.86 13.33
CA TRP A 168 1.20 22.30 14.56
C TRP A 168 0.36 23.34 15.28
N ARG A 169 -0.85 22.96 15.66
CA ARG A 169 -1.76 23.83 16.41
C ARG A 169 -2.38 23.10 17.59
N ARG A 170 -2.59 23.83 18.69
CA ARG A 170 -3.42 23.35 19.79
C ARG A 170 -4.87 23.70 19.46
N ARG A 171 -5.73 22.68 19.33
CA ARG A 171 -7.16 22.89 19.11
C ARG A 171 -7.83 23.31 20.42
N ARG A 172 -8.57 24.40 20.35
CA ARG A 172 -9.46 24.89 21.41
C ARG A 172 -10.73 25.39 20.73
N PRO A 173 -11.93 25.12 21.27
CA PRO A 173 -13.18 25.64 20.73
C PRO A 173 -13.07 27.17 20.51
N GLY A 174 -13.30 27.62 19.27
CA GLY A 174 -13.30 29.04 18.88
C GLY A 174 -11.96 29.79 18.88
N LYS A 175 -10.86 29.22 19.41
CA LYS A 175 -9.53 29.91 19.49
C LYS A 175 -8.37 28.93 19.32
N SER A 176 -8.33 28.19 18.21
CA SER A 176 -7.16 27.41 17.82
C SER A 176 -5.92 28.30 17.75
N LYS A 177 -4.83 27.87 18.39
CA LYS A 177 -3.59 28.63 18.47
C LYS A 177 -2.47 27.83 17.82
N ASN A 178 -1.83 28.42 16.80
CA ASN A 178 -0.64 27.85 16.19
C ASN A 178 0.47 27.77 17.25
N ILE A 179 1.08 26.60 17.36
CA ILE A 179 2.28 26.34 18.16
C ILE A 179 3.48 26.59 17.26
N TYR A 180 3.47 25.95 16.09
CA TYR A 180 4.54 25.95 15.12
C TYR A 180 3.96 26.06 13.70
N SER A 181 4.59 26.84 12.83
CA SER A 181 4.31 26.89 11.40
C SER A 181 5.63 26.88 10.64
N TYR A 182 5.66 26.19 9.51
CA TYR A 182 6.81 26.09 8.64
C TYR A 182 6.34 26.15 7.20
N GLN A 183 6.78 27.19 6.49
CA GLN A 183 6.43 27.40 5.09
C GLN A 183 7.65 27.11 4.21
N LEU A 184 7.47 26.20 3.27
CA LEU A 184 8.42 25.90 2.20
C LEU A 184 8.00 26.65 0.95
N TYR A 185 8.93 27.46 0.44
CA TYR A 185 8.82 28.18 -0.82
C TYR A 185 9.95 27.70 -1.74
N TRP A 186 9.58 27.19 -2.91
CA TRP A 186 10.51 26.85 -3.99
C TRP A 186 10.24 27.76 -5.18
N ASP A 187 11.24 28.55 -5.60
CA ASP A 187 11.11 29.43 -6.78
C ASP A 187 11.13 28.63 -8.10
N THR A 188 11.68 27.42 -8.10
CA THR A 188 11.68 26.47 -9.23
C THR A 188 11.67 25.04 -8.69
N CYS A 189 10.58 24.29 -8.89
CA CYS A 189 10.72 22.82 -8.95
C CYS A 189 11.56 22.53 -10.21
N PRO A 190 12.66 21.76 -10.17
CA PRO A 190 13.30 21.33 -11.40
C PRO A 190 12.28 20.51 -12.17
N SER A 191 11.71 21.11 -13.21
CA SER A 191 10.71 20.52 -14.11
C SER A 191 11.34 19.50 -15.05
N VAL A 192 12.24 18.66 -14.54
CA VAL A 192 12.91 17.60 -15.30
C VAL A 192 12.90 16.32 -14.48
N CYS A 193 11.76 15.64 -14.47
CA CYS A 193 11.68 14.19 -14.30
C CYS A 193 10.70 13.64 -15.33
N TYR A 194 10.98 13.87 -16.62
CA TYR A 194 10.48 13.02 -17.70
C TYR A 194 11.57 11.98 -17.98
N GLY A 195 11.28 10.71 -17.65
CA GLY A 195 12.15 9.57 -17.93
C GLY A 195 12.21 8.56 -16.78
N ASP A 196 11.56 7.42 -16.98
CA ASP A 196 11.57 6.06 -16.37
C ASP A 196 12.53 5.67 -15.22
N LYS A 197 12.98 6.59 -14.38
CA LYS A 197 13.70 6.29 -13.14
C LYS A 197 13.06 7.05 -11.97
N PHE A 198 12.06 6.42 -11.36
CA PHE A 198 11.43 6.81 -10.09
C PHE A 198 12.41 6.70 -8.88
N ASN A 199 13.58 7.33 -8.95
CA ASN A 199 14.54 7.32 -7.83
C ASN A 199 15.39 8.59 -7.67
N ALA A 200 15.05 9.68 -8.35
CA ALA A 200 15.72 10.97 -8.12
C ALA A 200 15.08 11.67 -6.90
N ARG A 201 15.70 11.53 -5.73
CA ARG A 201 15.43 12.36 -4.54
C ARG A 201 15.56 13.83 -4.91
N CYS A 202 14.49 14.60 -4.79
CA CYS A 202 14.64 16.06 -4.71
C CYS A 202 15.58 16.36 -3.52
N PRO A 203 16.66 17.14 -3.71
CA PRO A 203 17.57 17.46 -2.62
C PRO A 203 16.82 18.31 -1.59
N TYR A 204 16.60 17.70 -0.44
CA TYR A 204 15.79 18.22 0.67
C TYR A 204 16.46 19.35 1.47
N SER A 205 17.16 20.26 0.81
CA SER A 205 17.71 21.46 1.47
C SER A 205 16.63 22.53 1.60
N ASN A 206 16.53 23.20 2.75
CA ASN A 206 15.59 24.32 2.91
C ASN A 206 15.76 25.33 1.76
N GLY A 207 14.68 25.62 1.01
CA GLY A 207 14.70 26.69 0.03
C GLY A 207 15.07 28.02 0.70
N PRO A 208 15.78 28.94 0.01
CA PRO A 208 16.32 30.17 0.60
C PRO A 208 15.24 31.11 1.20
N LYS A 209 13.97 30.89 0.87
CA LYS A 209 12.81 31.66 1.37
C LYS A 209 11.98 30.93 2.44
N SER A 210 12.42 29.77 2.95
CA SER A 210 11.63 29.03 3.93
C SER A 210 11.52 29.81 5.25
N GLN A 211 10.32 29.83 5.84
CA GLN A 211 10.05 30.57 7.07
C GLN A 211 9.65 29.60 8.18
N VAL A 212 10.29 29.75 9.35
CA VAL A 212 9.98 28.96 10.54
C VAL A 212 9.42 29.89 11.59
N TRP A 213 8.25 29.54 12.10
CA TRP A 213 7.63 30.26 13.19
C TRP A 213 7.33 29.31 14.34
N LEU A 214 7.94 29.56 15.49
CA LEU A 214 7.60 28.93 16.76
C LEU A 214 7.07 30.01 17.71
N ARG A 215 5.87 29.81 18.23
CA ARG A 215 5.23 30.78 19.12
C ARG A 215 6.10 31.00 20.36
N LYS A 216 6.34 32.27 20.73
CA LYS A 216 7.21 32.65 21.86
C LYS A 216 6.97 31.83 23.15
N LYS A 217 5.69 31.62 23.53
CA LYS A 217 5.30 30.82 24.71
C LYS A 217 5.86 29.37 24.69
N TYR A 218 6.10 28.81 23.51
CA TYR A 218 6.50 27.42 23.32
C TYR A 218 8.01 27.24 23.06
N LYS A 219 8.81 28.31 22.97
CA LYS A 219 10.25 28.20 22.65
C LYS A 219 11.06 27.33 23.61
N LEU A 220 10.72 27.32 24.90
CA LEU A 220 11.38 26.50 25.93
C LEU A 220 10.64 25.18 26.21
N LYS A 221 9.45 24.99 25.61
CA LYS A 221 8.53 23.90 25.94
C LYS A 221 8.35 22.91 24.78
N ALA A 222 8.47 23.37 23.55
CA ALA A 222 8.22 22.57 22.37
C ALA A 222 9.40 22.61 21.41
N GLU A 223 9.74 21.45 20.89
CA GLU A 223 10.76 21.22 19.89
C GLU A 223 10.13 20.41 18.75
N VAL A 224 10.38 20.79 17.50
CA VAL A 224 9.96 19.97 16.35
C VAL A 224 11.12 19.09 15.97
N LEU A 225 10.93 17.77 16.10
CA LEU A 225 11.90 16.77 15.70
C LEU A 225 11.91 16.73 14.18
N LYS A 226 13.00 17.23 13.59
CA LYS A 226 13.27 17.17 12.16
C LYS A 226 14.48 16.29 11.96
N HIS A 227 14.42 15.35 11.03
CA HIS A 227 15.63 14.68 10.58
C HIS A 227 16.52 15.69 9.83
N ASN A 228 17.83 15.44 9.70
CA ASN A 228 18.92 16.36 9.35
C ASN A 228 18.70 17.27 8.11
N ASN A 229 17.65 17.00 7.35
CA ASN A 229 16.98 17.83 6.35
C ASN A 229 15.51 17.35 6.31
N LEU A 230 14.54 18.19 5.93
CA LEU A 230 13.10 17.79 5.85
C LEU A 230 12.81 16.57 4.96
N GLY A 231 13.84 16.01 4.32
CA GLY A 231 13.81 14.79 3.51
C GLY A 231 13.52 13.49 4.20
N GLY A 232 13.52 13.47 5.54
CA GLY A 232 12.95 12.33 6.28
C GLY A 232 11.44 12.40 6.45
N GLY A 233 10.78 13.51 6.08
CA GLY A 233 9.34 13.71 6.24
C GLY A 233 8.86 13.82 7.70
N ASN A 234 9.75 13.67 8.70
CA ASN A 234 9.41 13.70 10.11
C ASN A 234 9.33 15.15 10.62
N ILE A 235 8.17 15.51 11.13
CA ILE A 235 7.87 16.80 11.77
C ILE A 235 7.18 16.60 13.13
N SER A 236 7.54 15.53 13.83
CA SER A 236 6.96 15.20 15.12
C SER A 236 7.17 16.31 16.15
N LEU A 237 6.17 16.59 16.97
CA LEU A 237 6.24 17.62 18.01
C LEU A 237 6.62 16.99 19.35
N LYS A 238 7.77 17.40 19.90
CA LYS A 238 8.23 17.04 21.23
C LYS A 238 7.86 18.15 22.22
N LEU A 239 7.10 17.80 23.25
CA LEU A 239 6.70 18.70 24.34
C LEU A 239 7.42 18.29 25.62
N ASN A 240 8.21 19.19 26.18
CA ASN A 240 9.01 18.96 27.39
C ASN A 240 8.27 19.41 28.65
N ASN A 241 8.54 18.74 29.77
CA ASN A 241 8.03 19.09 31.11
C ASN A 241 6.51 19.26 31.13
N ILE A 242 5.80 18.21 30.71
CA ILE A 242 4.34 18.19 30.57
C ILE A 242 3.66 18.60 31.87
N GLN A 243 2.69 19.49 31.78
CA GLN A 243 1.85 19.93 32.90
C GLN A 243 0.39 19.56 32.61
N LYS A 244 -0.45 19.49 33.65
CA LYS A 244 -1.89 19.20 33.51
C LYS A 244 -2.59 20.16 32.53
N GLU A 245 -2.15 21.42 32.49
CA GLU A 245 -2.64 22.44 31.56
C GLU A 245 -2.27 22.21 30.09
N ASP A 246 -1.40 21.25 29.77
CA ASP A 246 -1.05 20.87 28.40
C ASP A 246 -2.01 19.87 27.79
N ALA A 247 -2.84 19.21 28.62
CA ALA A 247 -3.85 18.28 28.16
C ALA A 247 -4.76 18.90 27.08
N GLY A 248 -5.18 18.07 26.13
CA GLY A 248 -6.10 18.46 25.06
C GLY A 248 -5.62 18.05 23.67
N ARG A 249 -6.29 18.60 22.64
CA ARG A 249 -6.09 18.19 21.25
C ARG A 249 -4.98 19.00 20.57
N TYR A 250 -4.07 18.28 19.94
CA TYR A 250 -3.00 18.80 19.10
C TYR A 250 -3.24 18.31 17.68
N GLU A 251 -3.08 19.21 16.71
CA GLU A 251 -3.29 18.91 15.32
C GLU A 251 -2.00 19.16 14.56
N CYS A 252 -1.57 18.15 13.80
CA CYS A 252 -0.59 18.28 12.74
C CYS A 252 -1.35 18.45 11.43
N SER A 253 -1.03 19.49 10.66
CA SER A 253 -1.62 19.69 9.34
C SER A 253 -0.56 20.00 8.30
N VAL A 254 -0.71 19.38 7.13
CA VAL A 254 0.09 19.63 5.93
C VAL A 254 -0.84 20.26 4.90
N ASN A 255 -0.60 21.52 4.57
CA ASN A 255 -1.36 22.29 3.60
C ASN A 255 -0.51 22.54 2.35
N SER A 256 -1.12 22.47 1.20
CA SER A 256 -0.58 22.94 -0.07
C SER A 256 -1.71 23.58 -0.89
N ASN A 257 -1.35 24.18 -2.02
CA ASN A 257 -2.32 24.80 -2.93
C ASN A 257 -3.39 23.82 -3.45
N LEU A 258 -3.13 22.51 -3.36
CA LEU A 258 -4.00 21.45 -3.86
C LEU A 258 -4.57 20.56 -2.74
N ARG A 259 -3.94 20.53 -1.56
CA ARG A 259 -4.18 19.46 -0.58
C ARG A 259 -4.11 19.95 0.85
N ARG A 260 -4.93 19.35 1.69
CA ARG A 260 -4.86 19.48 3.14
C ARG A 260 -4.96 18.09 3.75
N LYS A 261 -3.97 17.71 4.57
CA LYS A 261 -3.99 16.48 5.37
C LYS A 261 -3.84 16.83 6.84
N VAL A 262 -4.63 16.17 7.68
CA VAL A 262 -4.73 16.48 9.10
C VAL A 262 -4.65 15.20 9.93
N VAL A 263 -3.87 15.24 11.01
CA VAL A 263 -3.87 14.21 12.06
C VAL A 263 -4.06 14.89 13.40
N ILE A 264 -4.92 14.32 14.25
CA ILE A 264 -5.23 14.85 15.57
C ILE A 264 -4.76 13.88 16.65
N TYR A 265 -4.13 14.42 17.68
CA TYR A 265 -3.76 13.69 18.90
C TYR A 265 -4.43 14.31 20.12
N LYS A 266 -5.09 13.48 20.92
CA LYS A 266 -5.53 13.84 22.27
C LYS A 266 -4.41 13.51 23.26
N LEU A 267 -3.79 14.55 23.82
CA LEU A 267 -2.82 14.42 24.91
C LEU A 267 -3.57 14.31 26.24
N ASP A 268 -3.51 13.13 26.85
CA ASP A 268 -3.96 12.87 28.20
C ASP A 268 -2.79 12.99 29.18
N VAL A 269 -3.01 13.72 30.29
CA VAL A 269 -1.95 14.01 31.27
C VAL A 269 -2.30 13.41 32.63
N ARG A 270 -1.53 12.39 33.03
CA ARG A 270 -1.68 11.69 34.31
C ARG A 270 -0.97 12.45 35.43
N GLY A 271 -1.64 12.60 36.57
CA GLY A 271 -1.32 13.62 37.57
C GLY A 271 -0.09 13.41 38.46
N VAL A 272 0.36 12.18 38.72
CA VAL A 272 1.36 11.89 39.77
C VAL A 272 2.18 10.64 39.41
N SER A 273 3.48 10.64 39.74
CA SER A 273 4.35 9.46 39.69
C SER A 273 5.37 9.46 40.85
N ILE A 274 5.85 8.28 41.24
CA ILE A 274 6.93 8.09 42.23
C ILE A 274 7.96 7.11 41.67
N VAL A 275 9.24 7.35 41.94
CA VAL A 275 10.35 6.47 41.52
C VAL A 275 11.24 6.21 42.73
N GLY A 276 11.40 4.95 43.11
CA GLY A 276 12.27 4.49 44.19
C GLY A 276 13.66 4.09 43.68
N ASN A 277 14.68 4.30 44.50
CA ASN A 277 16.05 3.88 44.22
C ASN A 277 16.80 3.60 45.52
N VAL A 278 17.81 2.72 45.49
CA VAL A 278 18.62 2.33 46.66
C VAL A 278 20.10 2.52 46.40
N ASN A 279 20.84 2.99 47.41
CA ASN A 279 22.29 3.14 47.36
C ASN A 279 22.95 2.75 48.70
N PRO A 280 23.89 1.80 48.73
CA PRO A 280 24.30 0.91 47.63
C PRO A 280 23.20 -0.10 47.28
N LYS A 281 23.19 -0.59 46.04
CA LYS A 281 22.22 -1.61 45.58
C LYS A 281 22.37 -2.95 46.33
N ILE A 282 23.59 -3.26 46.79
CA ILE A 282 23.90 -4.40 47.66
C ILE A 282 24.57 -3.83 48.91
N GLY A 283 23.93 -3.96 50.06
CA GLY A 283 24.46 -3.55 51.36
C GLY A 283 25.31 -4.66 51.99
N ARG A 284 26.21 -4.30 52.90
CA ARG A 284 26.97 -5.25 53.73
C ARG A 284 26.52 -5.13 55.17
N ILE A 285 26.63 -6.21 55.94
CA ILE A 285 26.32 -6.16 57.37
C ILE A 285 27.10 -5.03 58.06
N GLY A 286 26.38 -4.19 58.79
CA GLY A 286 26.91 -3.04 59.51
C GLY A 286 27.17 -1.79 58.67
N GLN A 287 26.88 -1.83 57.36
CA GLN A 287 26.90 -0.65 56.50
C GLN A 287 25.57 0.12 56.59
N ASP A 288 25.59 1.40 56.24
CA ASP A 288 24.37 2.19 56.04
C ASP A 288 23.85 2.05 54.60
N VAL A 289 22.54 1.92 54.43
CA VAL A 289 21.86 1.82 53.12
C VAL A 289 20.85 2.94 53.00
N ILE A 290 20.88 3.68 51.89
CA ILE A 290 20.01 4.83 51.64
C ILE A 290 18.93 4.48 50.61
N LEU A 291 17.67 4.68 51.00
CA LEU A 291 16.49 4.56 50.15
C LEU A 291 16.02 5.96 49.73
N HIS A 292 15.89 6.19 48.42
CA HIS A 292 15.43 7.44 47.85
C HIS A 292 14.12 7.23 47.08
N CYS A 293 13.08 8.00 47.38
CA CYS A 293 11.86 8.05 46.56
C CYS A 293 11.67 9.46 45.99
N GLN A 294 11.69 9.57 44.66
CA GLN A 294 11.43 10.83 43.94
C GLN A 294 9.97 10.90 43.49
N VAL A 295 9.19 11.78 44.13
CA VAL A 295 7.83 12.13 43.69
C VAL A 295 7.91 13.19 42.59
N ARG A 296 7.16 12.97 41.50
CA ARG A 296 7.02 13.93 40.39
C ARG A 296 5.55 14.22 40.12
N GLY A 297 5.29 15.43 39.64
CA GLY A 297 3.95 15.85 39.22
C GLY A 297 3.02 16.36 40.32
N CYS A 298 3.39 16.22 41.60
CA CYS A 298 2.62 16.78 42.71
C CYS A 298 3.08 18.21 43.06
N LYS A 299 2.22 19.20 42.83
CA LYS A 299 2.39 20.61 43.26
C LYS A 299 1.37 21.03 44.33
N SER A 300 0.55 20.09 44.79
CA SER A 300 -0.51 20.35 45.77
C SER A 300 0.05 20.40 47.19
N SER A 301 -0.61 21.18 48.05
CA SER A 301 -0.37 21.19 49.50
C SER A 301 -0.93 19.95 50.21
N ARG A 302 -1.68 19.09 49.51
CA ARG A 302 -2.18 17.79 50.01
C ARG A 302 -1.34 16.65 49.45
N VAL A 303 -0.10 16.55 49.90
CA VAL A 303 0.79 15.42 49.57
C VAL A 303 1.02 14.55 50.81
N GLN A 304 0.86 13.25 50.62
CA GLN A 304 1.27 12.22 51.55
C GLN A 304 2.29 11.31 50.85
N VAL A 305 3.40 11.04 51.53
CA VAL A 305 4.45 10.13 51.05
C VAL A 305 4.77 9.15 52.16
N GLN A 306 4.87 7.87 51.84
CA GLN A 306 5.15 6.82 52.79
C GLN A 306 6.23 5.89 52.23
N LEU A 307 7.11 5.44 53.12
CA LEU A 307 8.06 4.37 52.84
C LEU A 307 7.89 3.30 53.91
N TYR A 308 7.67 2.07 53.47
CA TYR A 308 7.50 0.93 54.37
C TYR A 308 8.13 -0.33 53.80
N LYS A 309 8.58 -1.23 54.67
CA LYS A 309 9.06 -2.56 54.29
C LYS A 309 7.86 -3.49 54.16
N TRP A 310 7.80 -4.22 53.04
CA TRP A 310 6.74 -5.20 52.76
C TRP A 310 7.12 -6.56 53.35
N GLU A 311 6.37 -7.01 54.35
CA GLU A 311 6.56 -8.31 55.03
C GLU A 311 5.31 -9.21 54.93
N GLY A 312 4.61 -9.13 53.79
CA GLY A 312 3.47 -9.98 53.45
C GLY A 312 2.18 -9.68 54.22
N SER A 313 2.14 -9.95 55.52
CA SER A 313 0.93 -9.83 56.37
C SER A 313 0.85 -8.53 57.18
N LYS A 314 1.99 -7.87 57.42
CA LYS A 314 2.08 -6.57 58.10
C LYS A 314 3.16 -5.72 57.42
N ASN A 315 2.88 -4.44 57.20
CA ASN A 315 3.83 -3.50 56.62
C ASN A 315 4.49 -2.69 57.74
N HIS A 316 5.82 -2.70 57.79
CA HIS A 316 6.57 -1.91 58.77
C HIS A 316 6.89 -0.53 58.19
N THR A 317 6.22 0.52 58.69
CA THR A 317 6.39 1.88 58.16
C THR A 317 7.66 2.52 58.70
N LEU A 318 8.56 2.90 57.79
CA LEU A 318 9.84 3.55 58.09
C LEU A 318 9.72 5.06 58.10
N TYR A 319 8.89 5.61 57.21
CA TYR A 319 8.68 7.05 57.14
C TYR A 319 7.29 7.37 56.61
N THR A 320 6.68 8.41 57.17
CA THR A 320 5.45 9.02 56.64
C THR A 320 5.58 10.52 56.69
N HIS A 321 5.41 11.15 55.53
CA HIS A 321 5.24 12.59 55.41
C HIS A 321 3.78 12.92 55.12
N ASN A 322 3.21 13.90 55.81
CA ASN A 322 1.89 14.43 55.51
C ASN A 322 1.89 15.96 55.58
N SER A 323 1.71 16.60 54.43
CA SER A 323 1.75 18.06 54.30
C SER A 323 0.54 18.78 54.95
N THR A 324 -0.54 18.08 55.31
CA THR A 324 -1.74 18.71 55.90
C THR A 324 -1.59 19.08 57.38
N LYS A 325 -0.55 18.60 58.08
CA LYS A 325 -0.34 18.88 59.51
C LYS A 325 0.40 20.20 59.81
N GLN A 326 0.77 20.98 58.79
CA GLN A 326 1.70 22.11 58.95
C GLN A 326 1.10 23.45 59.37
N HIS A 327 -0.04 23.47 60.08
CA HIS A 327 -0.55 24.70 60.72
C HIS A 327 -0.84 24.61 62.22
N ARG A 328 -0.49 23.52 62.91
CA ARG A 328 -0.41 23.55 64.38
C ARG A 328 0.42 22.38 64.91
N ALA A 329 1.39 22.73 65.74
CA ALA A 329 2.22 21.88 66.59
C ALA A 329 3.33 21.06 65.92
N GLU A 330 4.55 21.42 66.33
CA GLU A 330 5.76 20.60 66.41
C GLU A 330 6.46 20.20 65.09
N GLU A 331 7.39 21.07 64.71
CA GLU A 331 8.64 20.68 64.08
C GLU A 331 9.37 19.63 64.94
N LYS A 332 9.23 18.34 64.63
CA LYS A 332 10.35 17.38 64.80
C LYS A 332 11.30 17.54 63.63
N SER A 333 11.97 18.68 63.56
CA SER A 333 13.05 18.93 62.60
C SER A 333 14.40 18.89 63.32
N THR A 334 14.84 17.70 63.69
CA THR A 334 16.25 17.36 63.92
C THR A 334 16.32 15.86 64.21
N GLY A 335 16.79 15.09 63.22
CA GLY A 335 17.29 13.71 63.33
C GLY A 335 16.88 12.88 64.55
N GLU A 336 15.59 12.66 64.75
CA GLU A 336 15.12 11.80 65.83
C GLU A 336 14.86 10.41 65.25
N SER A 337 15.73 9.49 65.63
CA SER A 337 15.54 8.07 65.44
C SER A 337 14.19 7.62 66.00
N ASP A 338 13.62 6.57 65.41
CA ASP A 338 12.66 5.69 66.08
C ASP A 338 13.12 5.38 67.52
N GLU A 339 12.22 4.96 68.42
CA GLU A 339 12.50 4.53 69.80
C GLU A 339 13.63 3.49 69.89
N ASN A 340 14.06 2.91 68.75
CA ASN A 340 15.16 1.96 68.57
C ASN A 340 16.41 2.46 67.80
N GLY A 341 16.49 3.68 67.26
CA GLY A 341 17.74 4.17 66.63
C GLY A 341 17.97 3.80 65.16
N ILE A 342 17.06 3.06 64.50
CA ILE A 342 17.41 2.20 63.34
C ILE A 342 17.47 2.94 61.98
N HIS A 343 16.77 4.05 61.81
CA HIS A 343 16.75 4.77 60.53
C HIS A 343 16.62 6.30 60.69
N LYS A 344 17.13 7.06 59.71
CA LYS A 344 17.00 8.53 59.63
C LYS A 344 16.41 8.92 58.29
N GLY A 345 15.33 9.69 58.28
CA GLY A 345 14.68 10.09 57.03
C GLY A 345 14.17 11.52 57.00
N TYR A 346 14.13 12.11 55.81
CA TYR A 346 13.51 13.42 55.56
C TYR A 346 12.84 13.47 54.18
N TYR A 347 11.82 14.32 54.06
CA TYR A 347 11.19 14.65 52.79
C TYR A 347 11.37 16.14 52.49
N LYS A 348 11.97 16.48 51.35
CA LYS A 348 12.18 17.86 50.92
C LYS A 348 12.12 17.97 49.40
N ASN A 349 11.38 18.96 48.89
CA ASN A 349 11.30 19.27 47.45
C ASN A 349 10.95 18.06 46.55
N GLY A 350 10.07 17.18 47.00
CA GLY A 350 9.67 15.99 46.22
C GLY A 350 10.59 14.78 46.36
N LEU A 351 11.69 14.89 47.10
CA LEU A 351 12.62 13.80 47.39
C LEU A 351 12.40 13.32 48.84
N LEU A 352 12.05 12.04 48.98
CA LEU A 352 12.12 11.30 50.24
C LEU A 352 13.44 10.55 50.30
N GLU A 353 14.20 10.72 51.38
CA GLU A 353 15.44 9.99 51.63
C GLU A 353 15.37 9.37 53.02
N VAL A 354 15.64 8.06 53.11
CA VAL A 354 15.65 7.30 54.37
C VAL A 354 16.89 6.42 54.41
N THR A 355 17.74 6.65 55.40
CA THR A 355 18.94 5.84 55.66
C THR A 355 18.63 4.77 56.70
N LEU A 356 18.79 3.50 56.32
CA LEU A 356 18.85 2.36 57.23
C LEU A 356 20.27 2.29 57.80
N LEU A 357 20.42 2.38 59.11
CA LEU A 357 21.72 2.41 59.78
C LEU A 357 22.15 1.01 60.20
N ASN A 358 23.43 0.68 60.04
CA ASN A 358 24.03 -0.55 60.56
C ASN A 358 23.25 -1.84 60.17
N VAL A 359 22.96 -2.00 58.88
CA VAL A 359 22.00 -3.00 58.37
C VAL A 359 22.39 -4.44 58.69
N GLN A 360 21.39 -5.31 58.89
CA GLN A 360 21.52 -6.73 59.17
C GLN A 360 20.88 -7.57 58.07
N LEU A 361 21.17 -8.88 58.00
CA LEU A 361 20.55 -9.79 57.02
C LEU A 361 19.00 -9.74 57.01
N ALA A 362 18.39 -9.50 58.17
CA ALA A 362 16.94 -9.37 58.31
C ALA A 362 16.37 -8.14 57.59
N ASP A 363 17.19 -7.12 57.30
CA ASP A 363 16.77 -5.90 56.60
C ASP A 363 16.69 -6.10 55.07
N SER A 364 17.14 -7.25 54.55
CA SER A 364 16.97 -7.62 53.15
C SER A 364 15.48 -7.82 52.82
N GLY A 365 15.04 -7.33 51.67
CA GLY A 365 13.65 -7.47 51.24
C GLY A 365 13.15 -6.34 50.35
N GLN A 366 11.82 -6.26 50.21
CA GLN A 366 11.15 -5.27 49.37
C GLN A 366 10.66 -4.09 50.20
N TYR A 367 10.97 -2.89 49.74
CA TYR A 367 10.57 -1.61 50.33
C TYR A 367 9.68 -0.88 49.33
N VAL A 368 8.55 -0.35 49.79
CA VAL A 368 7.55 0.29 48.93
C VAL A 368 7.53 1.79 49.19
N CYS A 369 7.81 2.55 48.15
CA CYS A 369 7.63 4.00 48.08
C CYS A 369 6.20 4.28 47.63
N ALA A 370 5.32 4.78 48.51
CA ALA A 370 3.94 5.15 48.16
C ALA A 370 3.72 6.66 48.28
N THR A 371 2.92 7.24 47.38
CA THR A 371 2.47 8.63 47.47
C THR A 371 1.00 8.76 47.11
N THR A 372 0.31 9.61 47.86
CA THR A 372 -1.02 10.09 47.54
C THR A 372 -0.96 11.60 47.37
N CYS A 373 -1.40 12.10 46.22
CA CYS A 373 -1.46 13.54 45.95
C CYS A 373 -2.82 13.89 45.36
N ASP A 374 -3.58 14.75 46.05
CA ASP A 374 -4.98 15.08 45.72
C ASP A 374 -5.82 13.83 45.39
N ASP A 375 -5.78 12.83 46.28
CA ASP A 375 -6.55 11.58 46.17
C ASP A 375 -6.12 10.64 45.01
N VAL A 376 -4.96 10.91 44.40
CA VAL A 376 -4.31 10.02 43.41
C VAL A 376 -3.19 9.22 44.08
N TYR A 377 -3.40 7.91 44.23
CA TYR A 377 -2.43 6.97 44.80
C TYR A 377 -1.46 6.40 43.74
N LYS A 378 -0.16 6.34 44.07
CA LYS A 378 0.91 5.70 43.30
C LYS A 378 1.94 5.06 44.21
N GLU A 379 2.52 3.95 43.76
CA GLU A 379 3.59 3.24 44.48
C GLU A 379 4.69 2.75 43.53
N ASP A 380 5.87 2.51 44.08
CA ASP A 380 7.02 1.88 43.42
C ASP A 380 7.78 1.00 44.43
N ILE A 381 8.40 -0.09 43.96
CA ILE A 381 9.03 -1.12 44.82
C ILE A 381 10.54 -1.12 44.61
N VAL A 382 11.28 -1.08 45.71
CA VAL A 382 12.74 -1.10 45.77
C VAL A 382 13.20 -2.34 46.53
N GLU A 383 14.08 -3.13 45.93
CA GLU A 383 14.63 -4.33 46.55
C GLU A 383 16.01 -4.04 47.15
N VAL A 384 16.20 -4.43 48.41
CA VAL A 384 17.46 -4.29 49.15
C VAL A 384 18.01 -5.69 49.44
N THR A 385 19.26 -5.93 49.05
CA THR A 385 19.99 -7.18 49.31
C THR A 385 21.17 -6.90 50.23
N ILE A 386 21.34 -7.72 51.28
CA ILE A 386 22.43 -7.58 52.25
C ILE A 386 23.28 -8.85 52.28
N GLU A 387 24.60 -8.69 52.23
CA GLU A 387 25.57 -9.79 52.22
C GLU A 387 26.49 -9.78 53.46
N GLU A 388 26.94 -10.96 53.88
CA GLU A 388 27.95 -11.13 54.94
C GLU A 388 29.35 -10.78 54.42
N VAL A 389 30.19 -10.17 55.27
CA VAL A 389 31.61 -9.93 54.96
C VAL A 389 32.38 -11.26 55.13
N PRO A 390 33.06 -11.78 54.10
CA PRO A 390 33.82 -13.02 54.23
C PRO A 390 35.10 -12.79 55.05
N VAL A 391 35.21 -13.44 56.21
CA VAL A 391 36.45 -13.51 56.98
C VAL A 391 37.41 -14.49 56.30
N GLN A 392 38.54 -13.99 55.80
CA GLN A 392 39.60 -14.81 55.21
C GLN A 392 40.37 -15.55 56.30
N SER A 393 40.32 -16.89 56.30
CA SER A 393 41.33 -17.73 56.95
C SER A 393 42.00 -18.67 55.94
N ALA A 394 43.32 -18.79 56.06
CA ALA A 394 44.22 -19.27 55.02
C ALA A 394 44.23 -20.80 54.78
N GLU A 395 43.32 -21.58 55.36
CA GLU A 395 43.26 -23.03 55.14
C GLU A 395 42.17 -23.45 54.12
N VAL A 396 41.36 -22.50 53.65
CA VAL A 396 40.25 -22.74 52.72
C VAL A 396 40.72 -22.80 51.25
N TRP A 397 41.88 -22.22 50.91
CA TRP A 397 42.35 -22.10 49.53
C TRP A 397 42.68 -23.43 48.84
N MET A 398 43.01 -24.47 49.61
CA MET A 398 43.35 -25.77 49.02
C MET A 398 42.09 -26.53 48.57
N PHE A 399 41.02 -26.53 49.37
CA PHE A 399 39.74 -27.15 48.99
C PHE A 399 38.86 -26.24 48.12
N CYS A 400 38.87 -24.92 48.34
CA CYS A 400 38.19 -23.98 47.45
C CYS A 400 38.90 -23.84 46.10
N GLY A 401 40.21 -24.07 46.00
CA GLY A 401 40.91 -24.13 44.72
C GLY A 401 40.40 -25.28 43.86
N PHE A 402 40.27 -26.49 44.41
CA PHE A 402 39.70 -27.64 43.68
C PHE A 402 38.20 -27.49 43.42
N ALA A 403 37.42 -26.97 44.37
CA ALA A 403 36.00 -26.71 44.17
C ALA A 403 35.76 -25.60 43.13
N PHE A 404 36.59 -24.55 43.10
CA PHE A 404 36.53 -23.48 42.12
C PHE A 404 36.98 -23.95 40.74
N LEU A 405 38.04 -24.77 40.65
CA LEU A 405 38.42 -25.41 39.38
C LEU A 405 37.32 -26.36 38.89
N ALA A 406 36.74 -27.20 39.75
CA ALA A 406 35.62 -28.06 39.39
C ALA A 406 34.38 -27.24 38.97
N PHE A 407 34.08 -26.15 39.66
CA PHE A 407 33.01 -25.22 39.29
C PHE A 407 33.29 -24.53 37.96
N LEU A 408 34.53 -24.09 37.71
CA LEU A 408 34.95 -23.54 36.41
C LEU A 408 34.85 -24.58 35.30
N PHE A 409 35.19 -25.84 35.55
CA PHE A 409 34.98 -26.94 34.61
C PHE A 409 33.49 -27.19 34.36
N ILE A 410 32.64 -27.16 35.39
CA ILE A 410 31.18 -27.31 35.25
C ILE A 410 30.59 -26.13 34.49
N VAL A 411 30.96 -24.89 34.81
CA VAL A 411 30.50 -23.67 34.13
C VAL A 411 31.00 -23.64 32.68
N SER A 412 32.28 -23.97 32.45
CA SER A 412 32.87 -24.10 31.12
C SER A 412 32.19 -25.21 30.32
N TRP A 413 31.89 -26.36 30.92
CA TRP A 413 31.13 -27.44 30.31
C TRP A 413 29.69 -27.02 29.99
N HIS A 414 29.01 -26.31 30.90
CA HIS A 414 27.66 -25.81 30.68
C HIS A 414 27.62 -24.76 29.56
N PHE A 415 28.62 -23.89 29.52
CA PHE A 415 28.79 -22.89 28.48
C PHE A 415 29.12 -23.55 27.13
N TYR A 416 30.03 -24.54 27.12
CA TYR A 416 30.37 -25.33 25.94
C TYR A 416 29.14 -26.08 25.39
N ARG A 417 28.36 -26.74 26.27
CA ARG A 417 27.11 -27.39 25.90
C ARG A 417 26.09 -26.41 25.33
N LYS A 418 25.94 -25.23 25.94
CA LYS A 418 25.02 -24.19 25.45
C LYS A 418 25.48 -23.61 24.11
N LEU A 419 26.78 -23.45 23.90
CA LEU A 419 27.35 -23.08 22.60
C LEU A 419 27.08 -24.14 21.54
N GLU A 420 27.11 -25.42 21.89
CA GLU A 420 26.83 -26.52 20.97
C GLU A 420 25.35 -26.60 20.60
N GLU A 421 24.45 -26.34 21.54
CA GLU A 421 23.01 -26.17 21.28
C GLU A 421 22.74 -24.96 20.37
N LEU A 422 23.38 -23.82 20.63
CA LEU A 422 23.28 -22.62 19.78
C LEU A 422 23.84 -22.85 18.37
N LYS A 423 24.95 -23.59 18.24
CA LYS A 423 25.51 -23.98 16.93
C LYS A 423 24.53 -24.86 16.15
N LYS A 424 23.96 -25.88 16.78
CA LYS A 424 22.95 -26.76 16.16
C LYS A 424 21.71 -25.97 15.72
N GLY A 425 21.22 -25.06 16.58
CA GLY A 425 20.11 -24.18 16.24
C GLY A 425 20.42 -23.24 15.08
N ASN A 426 21.63 -22.67 15.02
CA ASN A 426 22.05 -21.80 13.93
C ASN A 426 22.19 -22.54 12.58
N GLU A 427 22.68 -23.79 12.59
CA GLU A 427 22.72 -24.62 11.38
C GLU A 427 21.31 -25.00 10.89
N GLN A 428 20.39 -25.30 11.81
CA GLN A 428 18.97 -25.52 11.47
C GLN A 428 18.35 -24.26 10.85
N LEU A 429 18.53 -23.09 11.47
CA LEU A 429 18.05 -21.81 10.94
C LEU A 429 18.67 -21.48 9.58
N LYS A 430 19.95 -21.78 9.37
CA LYS A 430 20.62 -21.59 8.08
C LYS A 430 20.00 -22.48 6.99
N THR A 431 19.71 -23.74 7.33
CA THR A 431 19.07 -24.70 6.41
C THR A 431 17.64 -24.28 6.07
N GLU A 432 16.88 -23.82 7.06
CA GLU A 432 15.51 -23.33 6.87
C GLU A 432 15.48 -22.05 6.03
N ASN A 433 16.42 -21.13 6.24
CA ASN A 433 16.55 -19.92 5.42
C ASN A 433 16.90 -20.24 3.95
N GLU A 434 17.81 -21.18 3.68
CA GLU A 434 18.11 -21.60 2.30
C GLU A 434 16.90 -22.27 1.64
N LYS A 435 16.12 -23.07 2.39
CA LYS A 435 14.87 -23.66 1.91
C LYS A 435 13.84 -22.58 1.56
N LEU A 436 13.58 -21.64 2.47
CA LEU A 436 12.65 -20.53 2.26
C LEU A 436 13.08 -19.64 1.09
N LYS A 437 14.38 -19.41 0.92
CA LYS A 437 14.93 -18.68 -0.23
C LYS A 437 14.69 -19.42 -1.54
N GLY A 438 14.80 -20.75 -1.55
CA GLY A 438 14.42 -21.59 -2.68
C GLY A 438 12.93 -21.50 -3.02
N GLU A 439 12.06 -21.61 -2.01
CA GLU A 439 10.60 -21.48 -2.18
C GLU A 439 10.20 -20.09 -2.69
N MET A 440 10.81 -19.03 -2.15
CA MET A 440 10.59 -17.65 -2.60
C MET A 440 11.04 -17.44 -4.05
N LYS A 441 12.16 -18.04 -4.46
CA LYS A 441 12.63 -18.01 -5.85
C LYS A 441 11.65 -18.71 -6.79
N ALA A 442 11.21 -19.92 -6.44
CA ALA A 442 10.23 -20.67 -7.24
C ALA A 442 8.89 -19.91 -7.37
N LYS A 443 8.41 -19.30 -6.28
CA LYS A 443 7.17 -18.51 -6.30
C LYS A 443 7.30 -17.23 -7.14
N THR A 444 8.49 -16.62 -7.17
CA THR A 444 8.78 -15.46 -8.02
C THR A 444 8.78 -15.86 -9.50
N GLU A 445 9.43 -16.97 -9.85
CA GLU A 445 9.42 -17.52 -11.22
C GLU A 445 7.99 -17.87 -11.68
N GLN A 446 7.17 -18.44 -10.79
CA GLN A 446 5.76 -18.72 -11.07
C GLN A 446 4.94 -17.44 -11.31
N TYR A 447 5.17 -16.38 -10.51
CA TYR A 447 4.49 -15.11 -10.66
C TYR A 447 4.84 -14.42 -11.99
N GLU A 448 6.12 -14.37 -12.36
CA GLU A 448 6.56 -13.79 -13.63
C GLU A 448 6.00 -14.56 -14.84
N ALA A 449 6.01 -15.91 -14.79
CA ALA A 449 5.38 -16.72 -15.83
C ALA A 449 3.87 -16.44 -15.99
N GLY A 450 3.15 -16.29 -14.87
CA GLY A 450 1.73 -15.93 -14.89
C GLY A 450 1.47 -14.52 -15.44
N LYS A 451 2.36 -13.57 -15.13
CA LYS A 451 2.29 -12.20 -15.66
C LYS A 451 2.53 -12.16 -17.17
N GLU A 452 3.52 -12.89 -17.68
CA GLU A 452 3.77 -13.00 -19.12
C GLU A 452 2.56 -13.58 -19.87
N GLN A 453 1.95 -14.64 -19.32
CA GLN A 453 0.72 -15.23 -19.88
C GLN A 453 -0.44 -14.22 -19.91
N LEU A 454 -0.64 -13.45 -18.84
CA LEU A 454 -1.70 -12.45 -18.77
C LEU A 454 -1.52 -11.35 -19.83
N GLU A 455 -0.30 -10.84 -20.02
CA GLU A 455 -0.02 -9.84 -21.06
C GLU A 455 -0.26 -10.38 -22.47
N MET A 456 0.09 -11.65 -22.73
CA MET A 456 -0.22 -12.29 -24.02
C MET A 456 -1.73 -12.40 -24.27
N VAL A 457 -2.51 -12.78 -23.25
CA VAL A 457 -3.98 -12.87 -23.36
C VAL A 457 -4.59 -11.50 -23.66
N LYS A 458 -4.12 -10.44 -22.99
CA LYS A 458 -4.57 -9.06 -23.27
C LYS A 458 -4.28 -8.65 -24.71
N GLU A 459 -3.12 -9.02 -25.24
CA GLU A 459 -2.74 -8.70 -26.62
C GLU A 459 -3.65 -9.41 -27.64
N ILE A 460 -3.97 -10.69 -27.42
CA ILE A 460 -4.92 -11.44 -28.28
C ILE A 460 -6.32 -10.83 -28.20
N LEU A 461 -6.80 -10.48 -27.00
CA LEU A 461 -8.09 -9.82 -26.81
C LEU A 461 -8.15 -8.45 -27.49
N ALA A 462 -7.05 -7.69 -27.44
CA ALA A 462 -6.95 -6.43 -28.17
C ALA A 462 -6.95 -6.63 -29.68
N ALA A 463 -6.26 -7.67 -30.18
CA ALA A 463 -6.28 -8.03 -31.60
C ALA A 463 -7.69 -8.41 -32.09
N HIS A 464 -8.50 -9.06 -31.25
CA HIS A 464 -9.90 -9.41 -31.56
C HIS A 464 -10.79 -8.18 -31.84
N LEU A 465 -10.44 -7.00 -31.32
CA LEU A 465 -11.14 -5.74 -31.65
C LEU A 465 -10.96 -5.32 -33.11
N HIS A 466 -9.97 -5.88 -33.80
CA HIS A 466 -9.60 -5.57 -35.17
C HIS A 466 -9.93 -6.71 -36.14
N LYS A 467 -10.97 -7.51 -35.83
CA LYS A 467 -11.37 -8.65 -36.65
C LYS A 467 -11.70 -8.21 -38.09
N ALA A 468 -11.03 -8.80 -39.07
CA ALA A 468 -11.17 -8.51 -40.48
C ALA A 468 -11.93 -9.61 -41.23
N ASP A 469 -12.76 -9.21 -42.20
CA ASP A 469 -13.52 -10.13 -43.04
C ASP A 469 -12.69 -10.60 -44.24
N VAL A 470 -11.88 -11.64 -44.05
CA VAL A 470 -10.99 -12.16 -45.11
C VAL A 470 -11.74 -13.12 -46.04
N VAL A 471 -11.74 -12.83 -47.33
CA VAL A 471 -12.40 -13.63 -48.38
C VAL A 471 -11.37 -14.05 -49.43
N LEU A 472 -11.30 -15.33 -49.75
CA LEU A 472 -10.36 -15.89 -50.73
C LEU A 472 -10.69 -15.47 -52.17
N ASP A 473 -9.67 -15.26 -53.00
CA ASP A 473 -9.82 -14.92 -54.43
C ASP A 473 -9.58 -16.12 -55.35
N PRO A 474 -10.62 -16.69 -55.99
CA PRO A 474 -10.49 -17.77 -56.97
C PRO A 474 -9.64 -17.41 -58.20
N ARG A 475 -9.43 -16.13 -58.50
CA ARG A 475 -8.58 -15.69 -59.62
C ARG A 475 -7.10 -15.93 -59.34
N THR A 476 -6.69 -15.82 -58.08
CA THR A 476 -5.30 -16.07 -57.66
C THR A 476 -5.03 -17.56 -57.41
N ALA A 477 -6.08 -18.33 -57.11
CA ALA A 477 -5.98 -19.73 -56.69
C ALA A 477 -5.30 -20.64 -57.73
N HIS A 478 -4.37 -21.48 -57.27
CA HIS A 478 -3.80 -22.52 -58.12
C HIS A 478 -4.88 -23.47 -58.70
N PRO A 479 -4.77 -23.99 -59.94
CA PRO A 479 -5.82 -24.80 -60.59
C PRO A 479 -6.29 -26.07 -59.86
N LYS A 480 -5.48 -26.58 -58.93
CA LYS A 480 -5.84 -27.72 -58.03
C LYS A 480 -6.68 -27.30 -56.82
N LEU A 481 -6.95 -26.01 -56.66
CA LEU A 481 -7.71 -25.48 -55.53
C LEU A 481 -9.16 -25.29 -55.88
N LYS A 482 -10.03 -25.68 -54.95
CA LYS A 482 -11.46 -25.33 -54.97
C LYS A 482 -11.74 -24.42 -53.78
N VAL A 483 -12.40 -23.29 -54.02
CA VAL A 483 -12.82 -22.33 -53.00
C VAL A 483 -14.33 -22.48 -52.78
N SER A 484 -14.81 -22.32 -51.55
CA SER A 484 -16.24 -22.30 -51.24
C SER A 484 -16.93 -21.06 -51.80
N GLU A 485 -18.26 -21.12 -51.91
CA GLU A 485 -19.06 -20.00 -52.42
C GLU A 485 -18.93 -18.73 -51.56
N ASP A 486 -18.85 -18.88 -50.24
CA ASP A 486 -18.60 -17.80 -49.29
C ASP A 486 -17.15 -17.30 -49.26
N GLY A 487 -16.25 -17.95 -50.00
CA GLY A 487 -14.81 -17.63 -50.02
C GLY A 487 -14.08 -17.87 -48.71
N LYS A 488 -14.66 -18.61 -47.75
CA LYS A 488 -14.06 -18.86 -46.43
C LYS A 488 -13.31 -20.17 -46.32
N SER A 489 -13.52 -21.11 -47.24
CA SER A 489 -12.94 -22.45 -47.20
C SER A 489 -12.24 -22.78 -48.50
N VAL A 490 -11.13 -23.52 -48.40
CA VAL A 490 -10.38 -23.99 -49.57
C VAL A 490 -9.92 -25.44 -49.44
N TRP A 491 -10.05 -26.18 -50.53
CA TRP A 491 -9.65 -27.59 -50.66
C TRP A 491 -8.60 -27.74 -51.75
N ASN A 492 -7.63 -28.64 -51.52
CA ASN A 492 -6.80 -29.17 -52.59
C ASN A 492 -7.49 -30.42 -53.13
N THR A 493 -8.00 -30.35 -54.36
CA THR A 493 -8.73 -31.45 -54.99
C THR A 493 -7.81 -32.50 -55.62
N GLY A 494 -6.51 -32.23 -55.71
CA GLY A 494 -5.53 -33.05 -56.42
C GLY A 494 -5.61 -32.95 -57.94
N ASN A 495 -6.79 -32.60 -58.47
CA ASN A 495 -7.08 -32.52 -59.90
C ASN A 495 -6.94 -31.10 -60.44
N VAL A 496 -6.29 -30.95 -61.59
CA VAL A 496 -6.15 -29.67 -62.28
C VAL A 496 -7.48 -29.31 -62.92
N SER A 497 -8.12 -28.25 -62.44
CA SER A 497 -9.36 -27.72 -63.01
C SER A 497 -9.07 -26.91 -64.28
N LYS A 498 -9.98 -26.93 -65.26
CA LYS A 498 -9.87 -26.09 -66.46
C LYS A 498 -10.26 -24.65 -66.12
N VAL A 499 -9.27 -23.80 -65.87
CA VAL A 499 -9.43 -22.39 -65.52
C VAL A 499 -8.54 -21.51 -66.41
N SER A 500 -8.92 -20.25 -66.59
CA SER A 500 -8.09 -19.28 -67.33
C SER A 500 -6.79 -18.99 -66.59
N ASP A 501 -5.69 -18.93 -67.33
CA ASP A 501 -4.36 -18.59 -66.81
C ASP A 501 -4.19 -17.06 -66.74
N TRP A 502 -4.64 -16.47 -65.63
CA TRP A 502 -4.46 -15.04 -65.35
C TRP A 502 -3.06 -14.77 -64.80
N GLU A 503 -2.54 -13.57 -65.01
CA GLU A 503 -1.23 -13.15 -64.48
C GLU A 503 -1.19 -13.27 -62.95
N GLU A 504 -2.31 -13.00 -62.29
CA GLU A 504 -2.47 -13.06 -60.85
C GLU A 504 -2.55 -14.48 -60.27
N ARG A 505 -2.69 -15.51 -61.12
CA ARG A 505 -2.88 -16.91 -60.71
C ARG A 505 -1.56 -17.62 -60.41
N PHE A 506 -1.49 -18.33 -59.28
CA PHE A 506 -0.38 -19.22 -58.99
C PHE A 506 -0.38 -20.49 -59.85
N ASP A 507 0.79 -20.89 -60.35
CA ASP A 507 0.98 -22.04 -61.24
C ASP A 507 1.87 -23.16 -60.65
N SER A 508 2.69 -22.84 -59.65
CA SER A 508 3.72 -23.77 -59.14
C SER A 508 3.32 -24.59 -57.92
N ARG A 509 2.65 -23.97 -56.94
CA ARG A 509 2.22 -24.60 -55.69
C ARG A 509 0.76 -24.25 -55.40
N THR A 510 0.16 -25.00 -54.47
CA THR A 510 -1.25 -24.84 -54.05
C THR A 510 -1.46 -23.60 -53.18
N PHE A 511 -1.11 -22.44 -53.73
CA PHE A 511 -1.19 -21.11 -53.15
C PHE A 511 -2.47 -20.39 -53.57
N ILE A 512 -2.92 -19.48 -52.72
CA ILE A 512 -4.05 -18.58 -52.95
C ILE A 512 -3.91 -17.33 -52.08
N LEU A 513 -4.40 -16.19 -52.57
CA LEU A 513 -4.52 -14.94 -51.81
C LEU A 513 -5.99 -14.63 -51.47
N ALA A 514 -6.18 -13.77 -50.47
CA ALA A 514 -7.44 -13.08 -50.29
C ALA A 514 -7.71 -12.06 -51.41
N LYS A 515 -8.98 -11.72 -51.58
CA LYS A 515 -9.47 -10.76 -52.57
C LYS A 515 -9.12 -9.32 -52.25
N HIS A 516 -9.06 -8.98 -50.96
CA HIS A 516 -8.73 -7.66 -50.48
C HIS A 516 -7.41 -7.72 -49.71
N GLY A 517 -6.53 -6.77 -50.01
CA GLY A 517 -5.32 -6.54 -49.24
C GLY A 517 -5.50 -5.44 -48.21
N PHE A 518 -4.48 -5.27 -47.38
CA PHE A 518 -4.45 -4.30 -46.31
C PHE A 518 -3.28 -3.34 -46.52
N SER A 519 -3.60 -2.06 -46.68
CA SER A 519 -2.61 -0.98 -46.87
C SER A 519 -2.36 -0.20 -45.58
N GLU A 520 -3.37 -0.09 -44.72
CA GLU A 520 -3.38 0.71 -43.49
C GLU A 520 -4.07 -0.08 -42.35
N ASP A 521 -4.08 0.50 -41.14
CA ASP A 521 -4.75 -0.03 -39.94
C ASP A 521 -4.22 -1.37 -39.40
N LYS A 522 -5.00 -1.94 -38.47
CA LYS A 522 -4.75 -3.21 -37.80
C LYS A 522 -5.83 -4.19 -38.21
N HIS A 523 -5.44 -5.41 -38.55
CA HIS A 523 -6.33 -6.45 -39.05
C HIS A 523 -6.01 -7.78 -38.40
N TYR A 524 -7.03 -8.47 -37.91
CA TYR A 524 -6.93 -9.77 -37.27
C TYR A 524 -7.83 -10.79 -37.96
N TRP A 525 -7.31 -11.97 -38.24
CA TRP A 525 -8.14 -13.10 -38.70
C TRP A 525 -7.61 -14.43 -38.17
N GLU A 526 -8.51 -15.40 -38.06
CA GLU A 526 -8.19 -16.73 -37.59
C GLU A 526 -8.37 -17.76 -38.71
N VAL A 527 -7.51 -18.77 -38.69
CA VAL A 527 -7.48 -19.84 -39.68
C VAL A 527 -7.54 -21.19 -38.96
N GLU A 528 -8.60 -21.93 -39.22
CA GLU A 528 -8.73 -23.33 -38.85
C GLU A 528 -7.97 -24.20 -39.85
N ILE A 529 -6.88 -24.78 -39.36
CA ILE A 529 -5.95 -25.62 -40.14
C ILE A 529 -6.46 -27.07 -40.19
N GLY A 530 -7.17 -27.49 -39.14
CA GLY A 530 -7.68 -28.85 -38.99
C GLY A 530 -6.56 -29.88 -38.89
N GLN A 531 -6.67 -30.98 -39.65
CA GLN A 531 -5.68 -32.06 -39.60
C GLN A 531 -4.53 -31.95 -40.60
N LYS A 532 -4.40 -30.85 -41.35
CA LYS A 532 -3.36 -30.66 -42.37
C LYS A 532 -1.95 -30.84 -41.82
N LYS A 533 -1.10 -31.53 -42.58
CA LYS A 533 0.31 -31.80 -42.25
C LYS A 533 1.27 -30.78 -42.85
N THR A 534 0.90 -30.15 -43.96
CA THR A 534 1.76 -29.16 -44.62
C THR A 534 0.94 -27.95 -44.99
N TRP A 535 1.39 -26.77 -44.58
CA TRP A 535 0.75 -25.50 -44.84
C TRP A 535 1.71 -24.34 -44.56
N ASP A 536 1.46 -23.19 -45.19
CA ASP A 536 2.11 -21.92 -44.90
C ASP A 536 1.04 -20.82 -44.90
N LEU A 537 1.03 -19.97 -43.86
CA LEU A 537 0.02 -18.96 -43.62
C LEU A 537 0.67 -17.63 -43.23
N GLY A 538 0.10 -16.54 -43.73
CA GLY A 538 0.59 -15.19 -43.41
C GLY A 538 0.10 -14.18 -44.43
N VAL A 539 1.01 -13.34 -44.92
CA VAL A 539 0.70 -12.31 -45.93
C VAL A 539 1.73 -12.30 -47.06
N ALA A 540 1.30 -11.86 -48.24
CA ALA A 540 2.13 -11.61 -49.40
C ALA A 540 2.01 -10.15 -49.85
N SER A 541 3.09 -9.58 -50.37
CA SER A 541 3.08 -8.28 -51.02
C SER A 541 2.27 -8.32 -52.32
N ALA A 542 1.57 -7.24 -52.65
CA ALA A 542 0.93 -7.07 -53.95
C ALA A 542 1.87 -7.36 -55.13
N ASN A 543 3.16 -7.01 -54.96
CA ASN A 543 4.22 -7.12 -55.96
C ASN A 543 4.97 -8.46 -55.92
N ALA A 544 4.60 -9.39 -55.05
CA ALA A 544 5.26 -10.69 -54.97
C ALA A 544 5.01 -11.51 -56.26
N SER A 545 6.06 -12.17 -56.77
CA SER A 545 5.93 -13.04 -57.96
C SER A 545 4.96 -14.18 -57.69
N ARG A 546 4.10 -14.47 -58.67
CA ARG A 546 3.05 -15.50 -58.61
C ARG A 546 3.25 -16.64 -59.61
N LYS A 547 4.27 -16.54 -60.46
CA LYS A 547 4.56 -17.50 -61.52
C LYS A 547 5.89 -18.20 -61.28
N GLY A 548 5.97 -19.46 -61.69
CA GLY A 548 7.16 -20.28 -61.57
C GLY A 548 7.50 -20.66 -60.13
N GLU A 549 8.73 -21.14 -59.91
CA GLU A 549 9.17 -21.58 -58.60
C GLU A 549 9.31 -20.40 -57.62
N ILE A 550 8.54 -20.44 -56.53
CA ILE A 550 8.48 -19.38 -55.52
C ILE A 550 9.14 -19.85 -54.23
N THR A 551 10.14 -19.11 -53.77
CA THR A 551 10.73 -19.26 -52.44
C THR A 551 10.04 -18.32 -51.46
N LEU A 552 9.42 -18.87 -50.41
CA LEU A 552 8.76 -18.08 -49.37
C LEU A 552 9.81 -17.42 -48.46
N SER A 553 9.93 -16.10 -48.54
CA SER A 553 10.77 -15.29 -47.66
C SER A 553 10.32 -13.81 -47.69
N PRO A 554 10.64 -13.01 -46.65
CA PRO A 554 10.38 -11.57 -46.65
C PRO A 554 10.95 -10.84 -47.87
N GLU A 555 12.14 -11.25 -48.35
CA GLU A 555 12.81 -10.66 -49.51
C GLU A 555 12.01 -10.85 -50.80
N ASN A 556 11.33 -11.99 -50.92
CA ASN A 556 10.43 -12.28 -52.04
C ASN A 556 9.00 -11.77 -51.82
N GLY A 557 8.79 -10.99 -50.75
CA GLY A 557 7.50 -10.38 -50.42
C GLY A 557 6.53 -11.32 -49.68
N TYR A 558 7.02 -12.35 -48.98
CA TYR A 558 6.20 -13.28 -48.22
C TYR A 558 6.58 -13.30 -46.74
N TRP A 559 5.61 -13.00 -45.85
CA TRP A 559 5.77 -13.09 -44.39
C TRP A 559 4.84 -14.16 -43.86
N VAL A 560 5.37 -15.38 -43.73
CA VAL A 560 4.57 -16.55 -43.40
C VAL A 560 5.23 -17.42 -42.35
N ILE A 561 4.40 -18.18 -41.65
CA ILE A 561 4.84 -19.34 -40.86
C ILE A 561 4.17 -20.59 -41.43
N GLY A 562 4.79 -21.74 -41.26
CA GLY A 562 4.30 -22.99 -41.79
C GLY A 562 4.62 -24.20 -40.95
N CYS A 563 4.01 -25.31 -41.34
CA CYS A 563 4.27 -26.63 -40.79
C CYS A 563 4.69 -27.57 -41.92
N ASP A 564 5.70 -28.40 -41.64
CA ASP A 564 6.21 -29.46 -42.51
C ASP A 564 5.97 -30.83 -41.83
N ASP A 565 5.39 -31.77 -42.58
CA ASP A 565 4.98 -33.13 -42.15
C ASP A 565 4.23 -33.23 -40.79
N GLY A 566 3.52 -32.17 -40.40
CA GLY A 566 2.71 -32.11 -39.19
C GLY A 566 3.51 -32.08 -37.89
N LYS A 567 4.84 -31.91 -37.96
CA LYS A 567 5.75 -32.00 -36.81
C LYS A 567 6.64 -30.77 -36.65
N ASP A 568 7.20 -30.28 -37.76
CA ASP A 568 8.15 -29.18 -37.72
C ASP A 568 7.45 -27.87 -38.09
N TYR A 569 7.62 -26.84 -37.26
CA TYR A 569 7.03 -25.53 -37.46
C TYR A 569 8.12 -24.49 -37.68
N TRP A 570 7.93 -23.65 -38.69
CA TRP A 570 8.95 -22.71 -39.15
C TRP A 570 8.35 -21.34 -39.44
N ALA A 571 9.05 -20.28 -39.05
CA ALA A 571 8.90 -18.99 -39.71
C ALA A 571 9.83 -18.96 -40.92
N ARG A 572 9.28 -18.64 -42.10
CA ARG A 572 10.02 -18.60 -43.36
C ARG A 572 10.83 -17.30 -43.48
N THR A 573 11.72 -17.05 -42.52
CA THR A 573 12.76 -16.00 -42.55
C THR A 573 13.86 -16.36 -43.54
N GLU A 574 14.79 -15.44 -43.86
CA GLU A 574 15.93 -15.72 -44.76
C GLU A 574 16.68 -17.00 -44.36
N GLN A 575 16.99 -17.13 -43.07
CA GLN A 575 17.32 -18.40 -42.43
C GLN A 575 16.10 -18.87 -41.65
N TRP A 576 15.49 -19.99 -42.03
CA TRP A 576 14.25 -20.46 -41.41
C TRP A 576 14.38 -20.59 -39.89
N THR A 577 13.48 -19.90 -39.19
CA THR A 577 13.48 -19.89 -37.71
C THR A 577 12.54 -20.97 -37.21
N ARG A 578 13.06 -21.94 -36.44
CA ARG A 578 12.25 -23.02 -35.86
C ARG A 578 11.33 -22.46 -34.78
N LEU A 579 10.03 -22.77 -34.87
CA LEU A 579 9.03 -22.36 -33.89
C LEU A 579 8.81 -23.47 -32.87
N LYS A 580 8.76 -23.09 -31.59
CA LYS A 580 8.36 -24.00 -30.52
C LYS A 580 6.84 -24.06 -30.49
N VAL A 581 6.23 -25.19 -30.83
CA VAL A 581 4.78 -25.39 -30.74
C VAL A 581 4.53 -26.59 -29.82
N ASN A 582 3.60 -26.44 -28.88
CA ASN A 582 3.26 -27.51 -27.95
C ASN A 582 2.09 -28.31 -28.53
N GLY A 583 2.37 -29.52 -29.01
CA GLY A 583 1.34 -30.35 -29.65
C GLY A 583 1.05 -29.93 -31.10
N LYS A 584 -0.19 -30.14 -31.54
CA LYS A 584 -0.62 -29.87 -32.92
C LYS A 584 -1.39 -28.55 -32.98
N LEU A 585 -0.95 -27.65 -33.86
CA LEU A 585 -1.64 -26.39 -34.11
C LEU A 585 -2.91 -26.64 -34.93
N THR A 586 -4.07 -26.36 -34.34
CA THR A 586 -5.38 -26.56 -35.00
C THR A 586 -6.00 -25.26 -35.50
N LYS A 587 -5.68 -24.13 -34.84
CA LYS A 587 -6.17 -22.80 -35.17
C LYS A 587 -5.06 -21.76 -34.99
N LEU A 588 -4.87 -20.94 -36.01
CA LEU A 588 -3.84 -19.91 -36.04
C LEU A 588 -4.48 -18.52 -36.16
N GLY A 589 -4.13 -17.63 -35.25
CA GLY A 589 -4.50 -16.22 -35.28
C GLY A 589 -3.39 -15.41 -35.91
N ILE A 590 -3.75 -14.50 -36.83
CA ILE A 590 -2.81 -13.66 -37.56
C ILE A 590 -3.20 -12.21 -37.33
N PHE A 591 -2.29 -11.43 -36.77
CA PHE A 591 -2.48 -10.01 -36.49
C PHE A 591 -1.50 -9.17 -37.30
N LEU A 592 -2.03 -8.42 -38.25
CA LEU A 592 -1.29 -7.46 -39.05
C LEU A 592 -1.48 -6.06 -38.46
N ASP A 593 -0.40 -5.43 -38.03
CA ASP A 593 -0.37 -4.02 -37.64
C ASP A 593 0.44 -3.26 -38.70
N LYS A 594 -0.25 -2.73 -39.72
CA LYS A 594 0.41 -1.95 -40.79
C LYS A 594 1.02 -0.67 -40.26
N SER A 595 0.42 -0.06 -39.22
CA SER A 595 0.91 1.17 -38.60
C SER A 595 2.24 0.95 -37.87
N ALA A 596 2.38 -0.17 -37.16
CA ALA A 596 3.60 -0.55 -36.48
C ALA A 596 4.59 -1.33 -37.37
N GLY A 597 4.21 -1.63 -38.62
CA GLY A 597 5.02 -2.42 -39.55
C GLY A 597 5.28 -3.85 -39.06
N SER A 598 4.33 -4.46 -38.36
CA SER A 598 4.52 -5.77 -37.73
C SER A 598 3.42 -6.79 -38.05
N LEU A 599 3.80 -8.07 -38.10
CA LEU A 599 2.89 -9.20 -38.30
C LEU A 599 3.16 -10.26 -37.24
N SER A 600 2.16 -10.52 -36.40
CA SER A 600 2.24 -11.45 -35.28
C SER A 600 1.34 -12.66 -35.49
N PHE A 601 1.82 -13.82 -35.04
CA PHE A 601 1.15 -15.11 -35.15
C PHE A 601 0.89 -15.69 -33.77
N TYR A 602 -0.31 -16.22 -33.55
CA TYR A 602 -0.75 -16.75 -32.26
C TYR A 602 -1.35 -18.14 -32.42
N ASP A 603 -1.00 -19.05 -31.51
CA ASP A 603 -1.80 -20.23 -31.26
C ASP A 603 -3.02 -19.81 -30.43
N VAL A 604 -4.17 -19.82 -31.09
CA VAL A 604 -5.45 -19.37 -30.51
C VAL A 604 -5.92 -20.31 -29.41
N CYS A 605 -5.54 -21.59 -29.46
CA CYS A 605 -5.98 -22.57 -28.46
C CYS A 605 -5.13 -22.47 -27.18
N SER A 606 -3.82 -22.22 -27.31
CA SER A 606 -2.91 -22.11 -26.17
C SER A 606 -2.62 -20.68 -25.71
N HIS A 607 -3.30 -19.68 -26.32
CA HIS A 607 -3.15 -18.25 -26.04
C HIS A 607 -1.68 -17.78 -26.11
N ARG A 608 -0.92 -18.33 -27.05
CA ARG A 608 0.53 -18.13 -27.09
C ARG A 608 0.97 -17.51 -28.40
N LYS A 609 1.82 -16.49 -28.31
CA LYS A 609 2.49 -15.92 -29.48
C LYS A 609 3.56 -16.89 -30.01
N LEU A 610 3.49 -17.18 -31.31
CA LEU A 610 4.41 -18.07 -32.00
C LEU A 610 5.58 -17.31 -32.61
N HIS A 611 5.30 -16.21 -33.30
CA HIS A 611 6.31 -15.42 -34.00
C HIS A 611 5.81 -14.00 -34.30
N THR A 612 6.73 -13.05 -34.46
CA THR A 612 6.44 -11.70 -34.95
C THR A 612 7.51 -11.26 -35.96
N TYR A 613 7.08 -10.91 -37.17
CA TYR A 613 7.90 -10.13 -38.10
C TYR A 613 7.82 -8.65 -37.71
N LYS A 614 8.97 -7.99 -37.54
CA LYS A 614 9.07 -6.57 -37.17
C LYS A 614 9.32 -5.64 -38.36
N THR A 615 9.50 -6.21 -39.54
CA THR A 615 9.76 -5.47 -40.78
C THR A 615 8.89 -6.09 -41.87
N LEU A 616 7.94 -5.29 -42.36
CA LEU A 616 7.04 -5.67 -43.45
C LEU A 616 7.34 -4.87 -44.71
N GLY A 617 6.85 -5.36 -45.83
CA GLY A 617 6.95 -4.68 -47.12
C GLY A 617 6.13 -3.40 -47.19
N VAL A 618 6.59 -2.49 -48.03
CA VAL A 618 5.86 -1.26 -48.40
C VAL A 618 4.72 -1.62 -49.35
N GLY A 619 3.59 -0.91 -49.23
CA GLY A 619 2.40 -1.15 -50.05
C GLY A 619 1.42 -2.14 -49.42
N GLU A 620 0.48 -2.58 -50.24
CA GLU A 620 -0.63 -3.43 -49.81
C GLU A 620 -0.18 -4.88 -49.58
N LEU A 621 -0.63 -5.47 -48.47
CA LEU A 621 -0.35 -6.87 -48.10
C LEU A 621 -1.63 -7.70 -48.14
N TYR A 622 -1.58 -8.83 -48.82
CA TYR A 622 -2.71 -9.74 -49.00
C TYR A 622 -2.56 -10.95 -48.10
N PRO A 623 -3.59 -11.35 -47.32
CA PRO A 623 -3.62 -12.64 -46.65
C PRO A 623 -3.29 -13.78 -47.63
N PHE A 624 -2.33 -14.61 -47.25
CA PHE A 624 -1.73 -15.65 -48.06
C PHE A 624 -1.93 -17.03 -47.43
N PHE A 625 -2.26 -18.01 -48.29
CA PHE A 625 -2.54 -19.36 -47.87
C PHE A 625 -1.89 -20.40 -48.81
N TYR A 626 -1.11 -21.29 -48.22
CA TYR A 626 -0.65 -22.53 -48.82
C TYR A 626 -1.25 -23.70 -48.06
N ILE A 627 -1.91 -24.62 -48.76
CA ILE A 627 -2.68 -25.69 -48.11
C ILE A 627 -2.09 -27.09 -48.29
N GLY A 628 -0.89 -27.18 -48.86
CA GLY A 628 -0.15 -28.44 -49.02
C GLY A 628 -0.93 -29.49 -49.81
N SER A 629 -0.83 -30.74 -49.37
CA SER A 629 -1.36 -31.94 -50.03
C SER A 629 -2.88 -32.11 -49.88
N VAL A 630 -3.44 -33.04 -50.67
CA VAL A 630 -4.87 -33.40 -50.66
C VAL A 630 -5.29 -33.90 -49.27
N THR A 631 -6.39 -33.34 -48.75
CA THR A 631 -7.02 -33.73 -47.48
C THR A 631 -8.53 -33.56 -47.58
N GLU A 632 -9.31 -34.34 -46.82
CA GLU A 632 -10.78 -34.27 -46.84
C GLU A 632 -11.31 -32.97 -46.21
N GLN A 633 -10.64 -32.46 -45.18
CA GLN A 633 -11.04 -31.23 -44.50
C GLN A 633 -10.53 -30.00 -45.26
N PRO A 634 -11.29 -28.89 -45.36
CA PRO A 634 -10.78 -27.63 -45.90
C PRO A 634 -9.76 -27.00 -44.94
N LEU A 635 -9.03 -26.01 -45.44
CA LEU A 635 -8.54 -24.92 -44.60
C LEU A 635 -9.63 -23.85 -44.56
N LYS A 636 -9.97 -23.32 -43.38
CA LYS A 636 -11.11 -22.42 -43.19
C LYS A 636 -10.72 -21.15 -42.44
N ILE A 637 -11.23 -20.01 -42.89
CA ILE A 637 -11.11 -18.70 -42.25
C ILE A 637 -12.33 -18.49 -41.34
N VAL A 638 -12.13 -18.04 -40.09
CA VAL A 638 -13.19 -17.90 -39.06
C VAL A 638 -13.24 -16.53 -38.38
#